data_AF-A0A7X5FFK4-F1
#
_entry.id   AF-A0A7X5FFK4-F1
#
_cell.length_a   1.000
_cell.length_b   1.000
_cell.length_c   1.000
_cell.angle_alpha   90.00
_cell.angle_beta   90.00
_cell.angle_gamma   90.00
#
_symmetry.space_group_name_H-M   'P 1'
#
loop_
_entity.id
_entity.type
_entity.pdbx_description
1 polymer ?
#
loop_
_entity_poly.entity_id
_entity_poly.type
_entity_poly.pdbx_seq_one_letter_code
_entity_poly.pdbx_strand_id
1 'polypeptide(L)'
;MDIVHALLPTIEHIHIIGYWIALLLALSETFIGVGLFIPGSTALLFMGAMAAGGSFDIGDLIFFAVCGAVIGDNLNYFIGRLFGDTLYTKGFLFITPDHIKKARVFFDKHGAKSVFLGRFVPTFKEFTPLVAGILRMKRLSFTIWNILGAIGWSLVWILPGYFFAQSLNTAKLWLSRTEFLFFFLFLFFVLFYIVKYIFIRKGQKIFRFIRSLWRSVKVALGQNEEITTYKRKHPHLVLFIKKRLEKDVFWGRMATYLFVAFVYVLLLFGGVIEDVINSDTITAVDIRVSHLMLLFRDTELVNIFLWVTCLGKSTMVLLVTICALLIFWVIKKRQYIVPFIITVSGSIGFNYIGKWLFHRPRPEMAVYIEKSFSFPSGHATIAVALYGFLLYILLREVKTWKRKVNIFFVGILVIVLIGFSRLYLGVHYVSDVWSGYLLGFLWLIIGISITEYICRNTTLCRSQFITRRAKLAAWGIVGGVSLVYVFFAFHYTSTIVVSQGNTVDSTTVVSQPTDVFSSLQSRYTETLSGNQQEPINFIILAKDDTQFIELFNESGWKLADRIDLYSLIKIAGAAIYKNSYDTAPMTPSFWDTKTHDFGFEKPTQVDNVRQRHHARFWKTPYVTAQGDTLYVGTASFDQNLKWGITHQISPDIDTEREFLFTDIMQSGVSFQYTKEKTVDPILGTNFTGDQFFTDGDMYIITIVSDN
;
A
#
# COMPACT_ATOMS: atom_id res chain seq x y z
N MET A 1 3.83 -48.06 9.09
CA MET A 1 3.89 -47.47 7.73
C MET A 1 2.50 -47.45 7.07
N ASP A 2 1.40 -47.62 7.81
CA ASP A 2 0.09 -47.93 7.20
C ASP A 2 -0.92 -46.78 7.16
N ILE A 3 -0.63 -45.63 7.79
CA ILE A 3 -1.51 -44.45 7.73
C ILE A 3 -1.35 -43.71 6.39
N VAL A 4 -0.13 -43.66 5.85
CA VAL A 4 0.17 -43.05 4.54
C VAL A 4 -0.47 -43.86 3.40
N HIS A 5 -0.42 -45.19 3.47
CA HIS A 5 -1.12 -46.07 2.52
C HIS A 5 -2.64 -46.10 2.68
N ALA A 6 -3.17 -45.79 3.87
CA ALA A 6 -4.61 -45.62 4.08
C ALA A 6 -5.12 -44.25 3.60
N LEU A 7 -4.27 -43.22 3.60
CA LEU A 7 -4.63 -41.86 3.16
C LEU A 7 -4.44 -41.62 1.65
N LEU A 8 -3.51 -42.34 1.01
CA LEU A 8 -3.26 -42.29 -0.44
C LEU A 8 -4.53 -42.51 -1.29
N PRO A 9 -5.37 -43.53 -1.03
CA PRO A 9 -6.62 -43.72 -1.76
C PRO A 9 -7.60 -42.57 -1.55
N THR A 10 -7.68 -42.00 -0.34
CA THR A 10 -8.57 -40.86 -0.06
C THR A 10 -8.13 -39.57 -0.75
N ILE A 11 -6.82 -39.36 -0.92
CA ILE A 11 -6.29 -38.22 -1.69
C ILE A 11 -6.56 -38.42 -3.19
N GLU A 12 -6.31 -39.62 -3.73
CA GLU A 12 -6.68 -39.98 -5.11
C GLU A 12 -8.20 -39.89 -5.35
N HIS A 13 -9.03 -40.27 -4.38
CA HIS A 13 -10.48 -40.14 -4.47
C HIS A 13 -10.94 -38.68 -4.53
N ILE A 14 -10.28 -37.75 -3.82
CA ILE A 14 -10.57 -36.31 -3.91
C ILE A 14 -10.17 -35.75 -5.28
N HIS A 15 -9.04 -36.19 -5.85
CA HIS A 15 -8.64 -35.85 -7.21
C HIS A 15 -9.68 -36.30 -8.25
N ILE A 16 -10.16 -37.54 -8.14
CA ILE A 16 -11.18 -38.11 -9.05
C ILE A 16 -12.50 -37.35 -8.92
N ILE A 17 -12.94 -37.05 -7.70
CA ILE A 17 -14.19 -36.31 -7.45
C ILE A 17 -14.16 -34.92 -8.10
N GLY A 18 -13.00 -34.25 -8.11
CA GLY A 18 -12.85 -32.94 -8.76
C GLY A 18 -13.20 -32.97 -10.26
N TYR A 19 -12.78 -34.00 -11.00
CA TYR A 19 -13.14 -34.14 -12.42
C TYR A 19 -14.65 -34.35 -12.64
N TRP A 20 -15.30 -35.11 -11.77
CA TRP A 20 -16.76 -35.26 -11.81
C TRP A 20 -17.48 -33.96 -11.47
N ILE A 21 -16.94 -33.17 -10.54
CA ILE A 21 -17.45 -31.82 -10.24
C ILE A 21 -17.32 -30.92 -11.48
N ALA A 22 -16.19 -30.93 -12.18
CA ALA A 22 -16.02 -30.17 -13.42
C ALA A 22 -17.06 -30.56 -14.48
N LEU A 23 -17.33 -31.86 -14.64
CA LEU A 23 -18.37 -32.37 -15.53
C LEU A 23 -19.75 -31.86 -15.12
N LEU A 24 -20.11 -31.97 -13.83
CA LEU A 24 -21.41 -31.54 -13.33
C LEU A 24 -21.61 -30.03 -13.45
N LEU A 25 -20.56 -29.23 -13.19
CA LEU A 25 -20.58 -27.78 -13.34
C LEU A 25 -20.76 -27.38 -14.80
N ALA A 26 -20.02 -28.00 -15.72
CA ALA A 26 -20.13 -27.75 -17.14
C ALA A 26 -21.52 -28.15 -17.68
N LEU A 27 -22.06 -29.28 -17.23
CA LEU A 27 -23.40 -29.75 -17.57
C LEU A 27 -24.47 -28.78 -17.04
N SER A 28 -24.35 -28.38 -15.78
CA SER A 28 -25.33 -27.51 -15.13
C SER A 28 -25.35 -26.12 -15.75
N GLU A 29 -24.20 -25.61 -16.18
CA GLU A 29 -24.10 -24.32 -16.86
C GLU A 29 -24.69 -24.32 -18.28
N THR A 30 -24.59 -25.44 -18.99
CA THR A 30 -25.22 -25.55 -20.32
C THR A 30 -26.71 -25.86 -20.22
N PHE A 31 -27.17 -26.49 -19.13
CA PHE A 31 -28.58 -26.84 -18.97
C PHE A 31 -29.48 -25.62 -18.76
N ILE A 32 -30.60 -25.59 -19.50
CA ILE A 32 -31.46 -24.40 -19.52
C ILE A 32 -32.09 -24.11 -18.16
N GLY A 33 -32.06 -22.84 -17.75
CA GLY A 33 -32.58 -22.36 -16.46
C GLY A 33 -31.58 -22.50 -15.32
N VAL A 34 -30.87 -23.62 -15.21
CA VAL A 34 -29.86 -23.85 -14.14
C VAL A 34 -28.59 -23.04 -14.40
N GLY A 35 -28.14 -22.97 -15.64
CA GLY A 35 -26.88 -22.31 -15.98
C GLY A 35 -26.85 -20.79 -15.82
N LEU A 36 -28.00 -20.16 -15.61
CA LEU A 36 -28.08 -18.74 -15.25
C LEU A 36 -27.67 -18.49 -13.79
N PHE A 37 -27.77 -19.50 -12.92
CA PHE A 37 -27.50 -19.39 -11.49
C PHE A 37 -26.18 -20.04 -11.07
N ILE A 38 -25.68 -21.00 -11.83
CA ILE A 38 -24.42 -21.70 -11.53
C ILE A 38 -23.31 -21.19 -12.45
N PRO A 39 -22.30 -20.47 -11.92
CA PRO A 39 -21.21 -19.91 -12.71
C PRO A 39 -20.14 -20.99 -13.02
N GLY A 40 -20.52 -22.03 -13.77
CA GLY A 40 -19.64 -23.17 -14.10
C GLY A 40 -18.31 -22.74 -14.74
N SER A 41 -18.34 -21.76 -15.64
CA SER A 41 -17.21 -21.18 -16.36
C SER A 41 -16.20 -20.54 -15.44
N THR A 42 -16.69 -19.87 -14.38
CA THR A 42 -15.84 -19.28 -13.34
C THR A 42 -15.20 -20.39 -12.50
N ALA A 43 -15.96 -21.42 -12.13
CA ALA A 43 -15.41 -22.54 -11.39
C ALA A 43 -14.37 -23.33 -12.21
N LEU A 44 -14.61 -23.57 -13.50
CA LEU A 44 -13.63 -24.20 -14.40
C LEU A 44 -12.37 -23.36 -14.61
N LEU A 45 -12.50 -22.03 -14.61
CA LEU A 45 -11.34 -21.12 -14.60
C LEU A 45 -10.50 -21.32 -13.33
N PHE A 46 -11.14 -21.41 -12.15
CA PHE A 46 -10.44 -21.71 -10.90
C PHE A 46 -9.83 -23.11 -10.89
N MET A 47 -10.54 -24.12 -11.39
CA MET A 47 -10.01 -25.48 -11.49
C MET A 47 -8.81 -25.56 -12.45
N GLY A 48 -8.81 -24.76 -13.53
CA GLY A 48 -7.64 -24.60 -14.41
C GLY A 48 -6.45 -23.99 -13.67
N ALA A 49 -6.67 -23.00 -12.81
CA ALA A 49 -5.62 -22.46 -11.94
C ALA A 49 -5.09 -23.50 -10.94
N MET A 50 -5.96 -24.36 -10.39
CA MET A 50 -5.56 -25.47 -9.52
C MET A 50 -4.76 -26.55 -10.27
N ALA A 51 -5.08 -26.81 -11.54
CA ALA A 51 -4.31 -27.71 -12.40
C ALA A 51 -2.85 -27.24 -12.56
N ALA A 52 -2.60 -25.92 -12.62
CA ALA A 52 -1.23 -25.38 -12.63
C ALA A 52 -0.48 -25.57 -11.31
N GLY A 53 -1.21 -25.77 -10.20
CA GLY A 53 -0.64 -26.16 -8.91
C GLY A 53 -0.40 -27.66 -8.76
N GLY A 54 -0.64 -28.46 -9.80
CA GLY A 54 -0.49 -29.92 -9.77
C GLY A 54 -1.70 -30.66 -9.18
N SER A 55 -2.79 -29.97 -8.84
CA SER A 55 -3.97 -30.61 -8.25
C SER A 55 -4.85 -31.36 -9.25
N PHE A 56 -4.72 -31.08 -10.55
CA PHE A 56 -5.44 -31.79 -11.61
C PHE A 56 -4.54 -31.91 -12.84
N ASP A 57 -4.60 -33.05 -13.52
CA ASP A 57 -4.15 -33.11 -14.91
C ASP A 57 -5.06 -32.22 -15.79
N ILE A 58 -4.42 -31.34 -16.55
CA ILE A 58 -5.11 -30.34 -17.38
C ILE A 58 -5.88 -31.01 -18.53
N GLY A 59 -5.36 -32.10 -19.09
CA GLY A 59 -5.98 -32.85 -20.17
C GLY A 59 -7.28 -33.51 -19.72
N ASP A 60 -7.23 -34.20 -18.57
CA ASP A 60 -8.40 -34.83 -17.96
C ASP A 60 -9.45 -33.79 -17.56
N LEU A 61 -9.04 -32.65 -17.01
CA LEU A 61 -9.97 -31.59 -16.62
C LEU A 61 -10.71 -31.02 -17.85
N ILE A 62 -10.00 -30.79 -18.95
CA ILE A 62 -10.60 -30.37 -20.22
C ILE A 62 -11.56 -31.46 -20.72
N PHE A 63 -11.16 -32.72 -20.69
CA PHE A 63 -11.98 -33.84 -21.15
C PHE A 63 -13.32 -33.92 -20.40
N PHE A 64 -13.29 -33.92 -19.07
CA PHE A 64 -14.52 -33.98 -18.25
C PHE A 64 -15.42 -32.77 -18.44
N ALA A 65 -14.84 -31.56 -18.55
CA ALA A 65 -15.60 -30.35 -18.84
C ALA A 65 -16.28 -30.42 -20.22
N VAL A 66 -15.57 -30.89 -21.25
CA VAL A 66 -16.13 -31.10 -22.60
C VAL A 66 -17.27 -32.11 -22.56
N CYS A 67 -17.09 -33.25 -21.89
CA CYS A 67 -18.13 -34.27 -21.76
C CYS A 67 -19.40 -33.70 -21.09
N GLY A 68 -19.26 -33.02 -19.96
CA GLY A 68 -20.39 -32.43 -19.25
C GLY A 68 -21.15 -31.42 -20.10
N ALA A 69 -20.41 -30.54 -20.77
CA ALA A 69 -21.00 -29.50 -21.60
C ALA A 69 -21.72 -30.09 -22.83
N VAL A 70 -21.12 -31.08 -23.51
CA VAL A 70 -21.73 -31.80 -24.63
C VAL A 70 -23.01 -32.50 -24.20
N ILE A 71 -23.02 -33.16 -23.04
CA ILE A 71 -24.21 -33.85 -22.51
C ILE A 71 -25.34 -32.84 -22.27
N GLY A 72 -25.07 -31.75 -21.56
CA GLY A 72 -26.07 -30.72 -21.26
C GLY A 72 -26.66 -30.07 -22.53
N ASP A 73 -25.82 -29.77 -23.53
CA ASP A 73 -26.26 -29.21 -24.81
C ASP A 73 -27.11 -30.20 -25.61
N ASN A 74 -26.79 -31.50 -25.58
CA ASN A 74 -27.62 -32.53 -26.23
C ASN A 74 -28.98 -32.66 -25.55
N LEU A 75 -29.04 -32.63 -24.21
CA LEU A 75 -30.31 -32.64 -23.47
C LEU A 75 -31.20 -31.47 -23.91
N ASN A 76 -30.65 -30.26 -23.97
CA ASN A 76 -31.38 -29.08 -24.45
C ASN A 76 -31.86 -29.23 -25.90
N TYR A 77 -31.02 -29.75 -26.80
CA TYR A 77 -31.42 -30.01 -28.18
C TYR A 77 -32.60 -30.99 -28.28
N PHE A 78 -32.60 -32.06 -27.49
CA PHE A 78 -33.70 -33.01 -27.45
C PHE A 78 -34.99 -32.40 -26.90
N ILE A 79 -34.90 -31.63 -25.80
CA ILE A 79 -36.04 -30.89 -25.25
C ILE A 79 -36.65 -29.97 -26.31
N GLY A 80 -35.79 -29.22 -27.03
CA GLY A 80 -36.23 -28.31 -28.09
C GLY A 80 -36.89 -29.05 -29.26
N ARG A 81 -36.45 -30.26 -29.57
CA ARG A 81 -37.01 -31.09 -30.64
C ARG A 81 -38.35 -31.74 -30.25
N LEU A 82 -38.51 -32.13 -28.99
CA LEU A 82 -39.73 -32.78 -28.47
C LEU A 82 -40.84 -31.78 -28.18
N PHE A 83 -40.52 -30.65 -27.54
CA PHE A 83 -41.50 -29.65 -27.11
C PHE A 83 -41.54 -28.41 -28.01
N GLY A 84 -40.86 -28.44 -29.15
CA GLY A 84 -40.62 -27.26 -29.99
C GLY A 84 -41.87 -26.52 -30.44
N ASP A 85 -42.94 -27.23 -30.80
CA ASP A 85 -44.19 -26.62 -31.29
C ASP A 85 -44.93 -25.88 -30.17
N THR A 86 -44.82 -26.36 -28.92
CA THR A 86 -45.41 -25.72 -27.72
C THR A 86 -44.56 -24.54 -27.26
N LEU A 87 -43.23 -24.69 -27.26
CA LEU A 87 -42.28 -23.63 -26.89
C LEU A 87 -42.29 -22.46 -27.88
N TYR A 88 -42.49 -22.74 -29.17
CA TYR A 88 -42.58 -21.73 -30.23
C TYR A 88 -43.83 -20.85 -30.09
N THR A 89 -44.94 -21.39 -29.60
CA THR A 89 -46.24 -20.70 -29.52
C THR A 89 -46.50 -20.06 -28.16
N LYS A 90 -46.16 -20.72 -27.04
CA LYS A 90 -46.43 -20.21 -25.69
C LYS A 90 -45.22 -19.54 -25.01
N GLY A 91 -44.00 -19.77 -25.51
CA GLY A 91 -42.78 -19.43 -24.77
C GLY A 91 -42.60 -20.30 -23.52
N PHE A 92 -41.44 -20.21 -22.86
CA PHE A 92 -41.17 -20.92 -21.60
C PHE A 92 -40.14 -20.17 -20.77
N LEU A 93 -40.43 -19.99 -19.48
CA LEU A 93 -39.56 -19.29 -18.53
C LEU A 93 -39.20 -17.88 -19.07
N PHE A 94 -37.93 -17.64 -19.41
CA PHE A 94 -37.41 -16.37 -19.91
C PHE A 94 -37.36 -16.28 -21.46
N ILE A 95 -37.88 -17.29 -22.17
CA ILE A 95 -37.84 -17.38 -23.63
C ILE A 95 -39.19 -16.95 -24.21
N THR A 96 -39.20 -15.79 -24.88
CA THR A 96 -40.36 -15.31 -25.63
C THR A 96 -40.29 -15.77 -27.10
N PRO A 97 -41.43 -15.86 -27.80
CA PRO A 97 -41.46 -16.19 -29.23
C PRO A 97 -40.58 -15.27 -30.09
N ASP A 98 -40.41 -14.00 -29.71
CA ASP A 98 -39.56 -13.04 -30.43
C ASP A 98 -38.06 -13.36 -30.30
N HIS A 99 -37.61 -13.93 -29.18
CA HIS A 99 -36.24 -14.44 -29.05
C HIS A 99 -36.00 -15.60 -30.02
N ILE A 100 -36.97 -16.51 -30.18
CA ILE A 100 -36.88 -17.63 -31.11
C ILE A 100 -36.86 -17.15 -32.57
N LYS A 101 -37.66 -16.12 -32.93
CA LYS A 101 -37.63 -15.51 -34.26
C LYS A 101 -36.27 -14.87 -34.58
N LYS A 102 -35.68 -14.12 -33.65
CA LYS A 102 -34.35 -13.52 -33.82
C LYS A 102 -33.26 -14.59 -33.96
N ALA A 103 -33.35 -15.65 -33.15
CA ALA A 103 -32.43 -16.77 -33.24
C ALA A 103 -32.56 -17.53 -34.57
N ARG A 104 -33.77 -17.68 -35.12
CA ARG A 104 -34.00 -18.23 -36.47
C ARG A 104 -33.26 -17.42 -37.54
N VAL A 105 -33.37 -16.09 -37.54
CA VAL A 105 -32.64 -15.22 -38.48
C VAL A 105 -31.11 -15.42 -38.37
N PHE A 106 -30.60 -15.63 -37.15
CA PHE A 106 -29.18 -15.92 -36.93
C PHE A 106 -28.78 -17.29 -37.50
N PHE A 107 -29.59 -18.32 -37.26
CA PHE A 107 -29.38 -19.68 -37.78
C PHE A 107 -29.53 -19.76 -39.30
N ASP A 108 -30.45 -19.00 -39.90
CA ASP A 108 -30.62 -18.92 -41.35
C ASP A 108 -29.39 -18.26 -42.01
N LYS A 109 -28.78 -17.27 -41.34
CA LYS A 109 -27.60 -16.55 -41.84
C LYS A 109 -26.30 -17.34 -41.73
N HIS A 110 -26.06 -18.04 -40.61
CA HIS A 110 -24.77 -18.72 -40.34
C HIS A 110 -24.87 -20.25 -40.41
N GLY A 111 -26.07 -20.80 -40.63
CA GLY A 111 -26.32 -22.22 -40.75
C GLY A 111 -25.90 -22.99 -39.50
N ALA A 112 -25.33 -24.17 -39.72
CA ALA A 112 -24.90 -25.07 -38.64
C ALA A 112 -23.79 -24.50 -37.73
N LYS A 113 -22.99 -23.55 -38.24
CA LYS A 113 -21.93 -22.87 -37.48
C LYS A 113 -22.47 -22.02 -36.33
N SER A 114 -23.75 -21.67 -36.38
CA SER A 114 -24.44 -20.93 -35.32
C SER A 114 -24.34 -21.62 -33.97
N VAL A 115 -24.29 -22.96 -33.94
CA VAL A 115 -24.15 -23.75 -32.70
C VAL A 115 -22.81 -23.49 -32.04
N PHE A 116 -21.74 -23.42 -32.82
CA PHE A 116 -20.40 -23.11 -32.33
C PHE A 116 -20.28 -21.63 -31.91
N LEU A 117 -20.70 -20.71 -32.79
CA LEU A 117 -20.56 -19.27 -32.54
C LEU A 117 -21.41 -18.80 -31.35
N GLY A 118 -22.61 -19.36 -31.18
CA GLY A 118 -23.50 -19.01 -30.07
C GLY A 118 -22.92 -19.31 -28.69
N ARG A 119 -21.98 -20.25 -28.59
CA ARG A 119 -21.37 -20.67 -27.33
C ARG A 119 -20.47 -19.61 -26.69
N PHE A 120 -19.92 -18.70 -27.48
CA PHE A 120 -19.01 -17.65 -27.04
C PHE A 120 -19.70 -16.31 -26.78
N VAL A 121 -21.01 -16.22 -26.97
CA VAL A 121 -21.80 -15.02 -26.70
C VAL A 121 -22.60 -15.24 -25.41
N PRO A 122 -22.28 -14.52 -24.32
CA PRO A 122 -23.02 -14.63 -23.05
C PRO A 122 -24.52 -14.41 -23.29
N THR A 123 -25.38 -15.20 -22.66
CA THR A 123 -26.86 -15.26 -22.86
C THR A 123 -27.31 -16.05 -24.08
N PHE A 124 -26.53 -16.19 -25.15
CA PHE A 124 -26.95 -16.97 -26.33
C PHE A 124 -26.56 -18.44 -26.21
N LYS A 125 -25.47 -18.75 -25.50
CA LYS A 125 -24.93 -20.10 -25.37
C LYS A 125 -25.95 -21.09 -24.80
N GLU A 126 -26.76 -20.67 -23.83
CA GLU A 126 -27.73 -21.52 -23.13
C GLU A 126 -28.94 -21.85 -24.02
N PHE A 127 -29.31 -20.95 -24.93
CA PHE A 127 -30.47 -21.13 -25.81
C PHE A 127 -30.14 -21.78 -27.14
N THR A 128 -28.89 -21.67 -27.59
CA THR A 128 -28.47 -22.12 -28.93
C THR A 128 -28.78 -23.60 -29.18
N PRO A 129 -28.49 -24.54 -28.26
CA PRO A 129 -28.86 -25.95 -28.44
C PRO A 129 -30.37 -26.19 -28.48
N LEU A 130 -31.12 -25.53 -27.60
CA LEU A 130 -32.59 -25.62 -27.57
C LEU A 130 -33.19 -25.14 -28.88
N VAL A 131 -32.79 -23.97 -29.36
CA VAL A 131 -33.28 -23.39 -30.62
C VAL A 131 -32.92 -24.28 -31.80
N ALA A 132 -31.72 -24.85 -31.85
CA ALA A 132 -31.34 -25.82 -32.88
C ALA A 132 -32.29 -27.03 -32.91
N GLY A 133 -32.77 -27.46 -31.73
CA GLY A 133 -33.80 -28.48 -31.57
C GLY A 133 -35.17 -28.06 -32.12
N ILE A 134 -35.64 -26.85 -31.76
CA ILE A 134 -36.92 -26.28 -32.22
C ILE A 134 -36.94 -26.13 -33.74
N LEU A 135 -35.82 -25.71 -34.34
CA LEU A 135 -35.65 -25.59 -35.79
C LEU A 135 -35.47 -26.93 -36.51
N ARG A 136 -35.51 -28.06 -35.78
CA ARG A 136 -35.33 -29.43 -36.28
C ARG A 136 -34.05 -29.61 -37.11
N MET A 137 -32.96 -28.97 -36.67
CA MET A 137 -31.63 -29.13 -37.28
C MET A 137 -31.22 -30.61 -37.32
N LYS A 138 -30.53 -31.06 -38.38
CA LYS A 138 -30.06 -32.46 -38.50
C LYS A 138 -29.13 -32.82 -37.33
N ARG A 139 -29.41 -33.95 -36.66
CA ARG A 139 -28.72 -34.38 -35.43
C ARG A 139 -27.20 -34.45 -35.59
N LEU A 140 -26.72 -35.07 -36.67
CA LEU A 140 -25.29 -35.20 -36.95
C LEU A 140 -24.60 -33.83 -37.06
N SER A 141 -25.24 -32.88 -37.75
CA SER A 141 -24.72 -31.53 -37.89
C SER A 141 -24.65 -30.82 -36.55
N PHE A 142 -25.71 -30.90 -35.74
CA PHE A 142 -25.73 -30.31 -34.40
C PHE A 142 -24.62 -30.89 -33.51
N THR A 143 -24.49 -32.22 -33.44
CA THR A 143 -23.50 -32.89 -32.57
C THR A 143 -22.06 -32.50 -32.93
N ILE A 144 -21.71 -32.43 -34.22
CA ILE A 144 -20.36 -32.02 -34.65
C ILE A 144 -20.05 -30.60 -34.18
N TRP A 145 -20.93 -29.64 -34.46
CA TRP A 145 -20.71 -28.24 -34.07
C TRP A 145 -20.78 -28.03 -32.56
N ASN A 146 -21.57 -28.84 -31.86
CA ASN A 146 -21.64 -28.84 -30.40
C ASN A 146 -20.31 -29.30 -29.77
N ILE A 147 -19.76 -30.44 -30.22
CA ILE A 147 -18.48 -30.96 -29.71
C ILE A 147 -17.35 -29.96 -29.95
N LEU A 148 -17.25 -29.42 -31.17
CA LEU A 148 -16.25 -28.40 -31.49
C LEU A 148 -16.41 -27.15 -30.61
N GLY A 149 -17.66 -26.74 -30.36
CA GLY A 149 -17.96 -25.64 -29.45
C GLY A 149 -17.51 -25.95 -28.02
N ALA A 150 -17.84 -27.14 -27.51
CA ALA A 150 -17.48 -27.57 -26.15
C ALA A 150 -15.98 -27.59 -25.94
N ILE A 151 -15.21 -28.12 -26.89
CA ILE A 151 -13.75 -28.10 -26.85
C ILE A 151 -13.25 -26.66 -26.77
N GLY A 152 -13.68 -25.79 -27.69
CA GLY A 152 -13.24 -24.40 -27.70
C GLY A 152 -13.61 -23.64 -26.42
N TRP A 153 -14.79 -23.89 -25.88
CA TRP A 153 -15.26 -23.27 -24.65
C TRP A 153 -14.48 -23.74 -23.41
N SER A 154 -14.24 -25.06 -23.27
CA SER A 154 -13.45 -25.60 -22.15
C SER A 154 -12.02 -25.08 -22.19
N LEU A 155 -11.41 -24.98 -23.38
CA LEU A 155 -10.07 -24.38 -23.53
C LEU A 155 -10.05 -22.91 -23.12
N VAL A 156 -11.05 -22.12 -23.52
CA VAL A 156 -11.15 -20.69 -23.19
C VAL A 156 -11.30 -20.44 -21.69
N TRP A 157 -11.91 -21.35 -20.93
CA TRP A 157 -12.05 -21.16 -19.48
C TRP A 157 -10.93 -21.81 -18.68
N ILE A 158 -10.49 -23.01 -19.02
CA ILE A 158 -9.49 -23.76 -18.24
C ILE A 158 -8.08 -23.23 -18.51
N LEU A 159 -7.69 -23.01 -19.76
CA LEU A 159 -6.30 -22.64 -20.11
C LEU A 159 -5.91 -21.26 -19.55
N PRO A 160 -6.73 -20.19 -19.61
CA PRO A 160 -6.35 -18.93 -19.00
C PRO A 160 -6.15 -19.02 -17.50
N GLY A 161 -6.95 -19.84 -16.80
CA GLY A 161 -6.76 -20.11 -15.37
C GLY A 161 -5.41 -20.76 -15.12
N TYR A 162 -5.08 -21.79 -15.90
CA TYR A 162 -3.81 -22.51 -15.84
C TYR A 162 -2.61 -21.60 -16.12
N PHE A 163 -2.61 -20.89 -17.26
CA PHE A 163 -1.51 -20.00 -17.64
C PHE A 163 -1.37 -18.80 -16.72
N PHE A 164 -2.47 -18.25 -16.21
CA PHE A 164 -2.42 -17.17 -15.23
C PHE A 164 -1.76 -17.64 -13.93
N ALA A 165 -2.18 -18.78 -13.38
CA ALA A 165 -1.57 -19.36 -12.18
C ALA A 165 -0.10 -19.74 -12.41
N GLN A 166 0.24 -20.28 -13.57
CA GLN A 166 1.63 -20.56 -13.94
C GLN A 166 2.46 -19.28 -14.06
N SER A 167 1.91 -18.21 -14.66
CA SER A 167 2.58 -16.92 -14.77
C SER A 167 2.81 -16.28 -13.40
N LEU A 168 1.87 -16.44 -12.46
CA LEU A 168 2.08 -16.08 -11.06
C LEU A 168 3.19 -16.92 -10.46
N ASN A 169 3.20 -18.24 -10.67
CA ASN A 169 4.25 -19.13 -10.17
C ASN A 169 5.65 -18.77 -10.69
N THR A 170 5.75 -18.33 -11.94
CA THR A 170 7.01 -17.82 -12.49
C THR A 170 7.34 -16.45 -11.90
N ALA A 171 6.36 -15.55 -11.75
CA ALA A 171 6.57 -14.26 -11.10
C ALA A 171 7.08 -14.43 -9.65
N LYS A 172 6.66 -15.47 -8.90
CA LYS A 172 7.15 -15.80 -7.54
C LYS A 172 8.69 -15.86 -7.43
N LEU A 173 9.40 -16.15 -8.52
CA LEU A 173 10.87 -16.23 -8.55
C LEU A 173 11.55 -14.88 -8.82
N TRP A 174 10.81 -13.89 -9.30
CA TRP A 174 11.31 -12.56 -9.68
C TRP A 174 10.80 -11.45 -8.77
N LEU A 175 9.77 -11.74 -7.96
CA LEU A 175 9.06 -10.77 -7.15
C LEU A 175 9.83 -10.45 -5.85
N SER A 176 10.72 -9.46 -5.88
CA SER A 176 11.55 -9.04 -4.73
C SER A 176 10.97 -7.86 -3.92
N ARG A 177 11.68 -7.41 -2.86
CA ARG A 177 11.31 -6.30 -1.94
C ARG A 177 10.76 -5.04 -2.63
N THR A 178 11.18 -4.80 -3.87
CA THR A 178 10.73 -3.69 -4.72
C THR A 178 9.22 -3.65 -4.91
N GLU A 179 8.59 -4.79 -5.04
CA GLU A 179 7.20 -4.87 -5.47
C GLU A 179 6.20 -4.64 -4.36
N PHE A 180 6.62 -4.87 -3.12
CA PHE A 180 5.84 -4.46 -1.97
C PHE A 180 5.74 -2.92 -1.92
N LEU A 181 6.86 -2.21 -2.08
CA LEU A 181 6.80 -0.76 -2.19
C LEU A 181 6.01 -0.34 -3.43
N PHE A 182 6.17 -1.01 -4.58
CA PHE A 182 5.34 -0.74 -5.75
C PHE A 182 3.86 -1.01 -5.50
N PHE A 183 3.50 -2.00 -4.68
CA PHE A 183 2.12 -2.30 -4.31
C PHE A 183 1.54 -1.17 -3.45
N PHE A 184 2.26 -0.70 -2.43
CA PHE A 184 1.83 0.45 -1.62
C PHE A 184 1.78 1.74 -2.43
N LEU A 185 2.77 1.98 -3.29
CA LEU A 185 2.76 3.10 -4.22
C LEU A 185 1.58 2.97 -5.20
N PHE A 186 1.32 1.78 -5.73
CA PHE A 186 0.19 1.51 -6.61
C PHE A 186 -1.15 1.77 -5.90
N LEU A 187 -1.33 1.25 -4.68
CA LEU A 187 -2.52 1.49 -3.87
C LEU A 187 -2.68 2.99 -3.58
N PHE A 188 -1.58 3.68 -3.24
CA PHE A 188 -1.55 5.13 -3.08
C PHE A 188 -1.98 5.84 -4.37
N PHE A 189 -1.44 5.47 -5.53
CA PHE A 189 -1.80 6.04 -6.83
C PHE A 189 -3.25 5.75 -7.23
N VAL A 190 -3.76 4.56 -6.95
CA VAL A 190 -5.16 4.16 -7.19
C VAL A 190 -6.08 4.97 -6.29
N LEU A 191 -5.82 5.03 -4.98
CA LEU A 191 -6.60 5.85 -4.04
C LEU A 191 -6.55 7.33 -4.46
N PHE A 192 -5.36 7.84 -4.78
CA PHE A 192 -5.17 9.21 -5.26
C PHE A 192 -5.96 9.47 -6.55
N TYR A 193 -5.98 8.51 -7.48
CA TYR A 193 -6.79 8.57 -8.70
C TYR A 193 -8.29 8.55 -8.40
N ILE A 194 -8.76 7.68 -7.50
CA ILE A 194 -10.17 7.59 -7.10
C ILE A 194 -10.61 8.91 -6.47
N VAL A 195 -9.85 9.46 -5.53
CA VAL A 195 -10.11 10.76 -4.92
C VAL A 195 -10.17 11.84 -6.00
N LYS A 196 -9.16 11.91 -6.88
CA LYS A 196 -9.15 12.84 -8.04
C LYS A 196 -10.41 12.69 -8.90
N TYR A 197 -10.81 11.46 -9.23
CA TYR A 197 -11.98 11.15 -10.03
C TYR A 197 -13.28 11.61 -9.36
N ILE A 198 -13.41 11.39 -8.05
CA ILE A 198 -14.53 11.90 -7.24
C ILE A 198 -14.57 13.43 -7.29
N PHE A 199 -13.44 14.13 -7.13
CA PHE A 199 -13.39 15.58 -7.23
C PHE A 199 -13.78 16.09 -8.63
N ILE A 200 -13.39 15.39 -9.71
CA ILE A 200 -13.80 15.74 -11.08
C ILE A 200 -15.31 15.57 -11.26
N ARG A 201 -15.89 14.42 -10.87
CA ARG A 201 -17.30 14.08 -11.12
C ARG A 201 -18.27 14.76 -10.14
N LYS A 202 -17.95 14.73 -8.84
CA LYS A 202 -18.83 15.13 -7.74
C LYS A 202 -18.39 16.42 -7.04
N GLY A 203 -17.15 16.89 -7.22
CA GLY A 203 -16.62 18.06 -6.51
C GLY A 203 -17.51 19.31 -6.60
N GLN A 204 -17.99 19.66 -7.80
CA GLN A 204 -18.90 20.80 -7.96
C GLN A 204 -20.25 20.64 -7.25
N LYS A 205 -20.75 19.40 -7.09
CA LYS A 205 -21.97 19.12 -6.33
C LYS A 205 -21.69 19.26 -4.83
N ILE A 206 -20.56 18.72 -4.36
CA ILE A 206 -20.10 18.84 -2.96
C ILE A 206 -19.95 20.32 -2.57
N PHE A 207 -19.27 21.13 -3.39
CA PHE A 207 -19.14 22.57 -3.10
C PHE A 207 -20.48 23.30 -3.11
N ARG A 208 -21.44 22.90 -3.96
CA ARG A 208 -22.81 23.45 -3.93
C ARG A 208 -23.53 23.08 -2.65
N PHE A 209 -23.39 21.83 -2.19
CA PHE A 209 -23.96 21.34 -0.94
C PHE A 209 -23.37 22.04 0.29
N ILE A 210 -22.04 22.17 0.37
CA ILE A 210 -21.38 22.92 1.45
C ILE A 210 -21.86 24.38 1.46
N ARG A 211 -22.01 24.99 0.28
CA ARG A 211 -22.53 26.36 0.15
C ARG A 211 -24.00 26.47 0.58
N SER A 212 -24.84 25.46 0.32
CA SER A 212 -26.23 25.46 0.79
C SER A 212 -26.32 25.24 2.30
N LEU A 213 -25.49 24.37 2.87
CA LEU A 213 -25.37 24.22 4.34
C LEU A 213 -24.98 25.54 4.99
N TRP A 214 -23.93 26.19 4.49
CA TRP A 214 -23.49 27.49 5.00
C TRP A 214 -24.57 28.57 4.88
N ARG A 215 -25.34 28.56 3.78
CA ARG A 215 -26.47 29.48 3.62
C ARG A 215 -27.56 29.21 4.66
N SER A 216 -27.85 27.95 4.94
CA SER A 216 -28.86 27.55 5.93
C SER A 216 -28.43 27.95 7.34
N VAL A 217 -27.17 27.68 7.71
CA VAL A 217 -26.57 28.15 8.97
C VAL A 217 -26.66 29.67 9.06
N LYS A 218 -26.32 30.41 8.00
CA LYS A 218 -26.39 31.87 7.99
C LYS A 218 -27.81 32.40 8.20
N VAL A 219 -28.84 31.74 7.65
CA VAL A 219 -30.24 32.11 7.85
C VAL A 219 -30.69 31.80 9.28
N ALA A 220 -30.37 30.61 9.79
CA ALA A 220 -30.69 30.21 11.16
C ALA A 220 -30.06 31.16 12.20
N LEU A 221 -28.78 31.51 12.04
CA LEU A 221 -28.10 32.50 12.87
C LEU A 221 -28.66 33.93 12.71
N GLY A 222 -29.36 34.19 11.60
CA GLY A 222 -30.03 35.47 11.35
C GLY A 222 -31.38 35.61 12.06
N GLN A 223 -32.06 34.49 12.28
CA GLN A 223 -33.40 34.42 12.88
C GLN A 223 -33.38 34.20 14.40
N ASN A 224 -32.24 33.79 14.96
CA ASN A 224 -32.09 33.61 16.40
C ASN A 224 -32.11 34.97 17.16
N GLU A 225 -33.05 35.10 18.10
CA GLU A 225 -33.27 36.34 18.89
C GLU A 225 -32.06 36.75 19.74
N GLU A 226 -31.33 35.79 20.31
CA GLU A 226 -30.14 36.05 21.11
C GLU A 226 -29.03 36.67 20.25
N ILE A 227 -28.84 36.16 19.03
CA ILE A 227 -27.83 36.69 18.10
C ILE A 227 -28.22 38.09 17.63
N THR A 228 -29.50 38.36 17.39
CA THR A 228 -29.95 39.73 17.07
C THR A 228 -29.78 40.70 18.24
N THR A 229 -30.00 40.23 19.47
CA THR A 229 -29.78 41.02 20.69
C THR A 229 -28.29 41.30 20.90
N TYR A 230 -27.44 40.29 20.70
CA TYR A 230 -25.98 40.42 20.75
C TYR A 230 -25.47 41.40 19.68
N LYS A 231 -26.02 41.36 18.46
CA LYS A 231 -25.67 42.30 17.38
C LYS A 231 -25.97 43.75 17.75
N ARG A 232 -27.07 44.00 18.49
CA ARG A 232 -27.42 45.33 19.00
C ARG A 232 -26.51 45.78 20.14
N LYS A 233 -26.11 44.85 21.04
CA LYS A 233 -25.18 45.14 22.15
C LYS A 233 -23.74 45.43 21.70
N HIS A 234 -23.27 44.80 20.61
CA HIS A 234 -21.89 44.93 20.14
C HIS A 234 -21.78 45.39 18.67
N PRO A 235 -22.21 46.61 18.31
CA PRO A 235 -22.26 47.08 16.92
C PRO A 235 -20.88 47.18 16.26
N HIS A 236 -19.85 47.59 17.01
CA HIS A 236 -18.48 47.69 16.50
C HIS A 236 -17.89 46.33 16.12
N LEU A 237 -18.11 45.30 16.94
CA LEU A 237 -17.66 43.93 16.67
C LEU A 237 -18.35 43.35 15.43
N VAL A 238 -19.66 43.57 15.29
CA VAL A 238 -20.43 43.12 14.13
C VAL A 238 -19.96 43.82 12.85
N LEU A 239 -19.71 45.14 12.91
CA LEU A 239 -19.19 45.89 11.77
C LEU A 239 -17.80 45.39 11.36
N PHE A 240 -16.93 45.12 12.34
CA PHE A 240 -15.61 44.53 12.10
C PHE A 240 -15.73 43.17 11.40
N ILE A 241 -16.53 42.24 11.93
CA ILE A 241 -16.74 40.91 11.33
C ILE A 241 -17.31 41.04 9.91
N LYS A 242 -18.28 41.94 9.70
CA LYS A 242 -18.87 42.19 8.37
C LYS A 242 -17.81 42.65 7.38
N LYS A 243 -16.96 43.62 7.75
CA LYS A 243 -15.82 44.08 6.92
C LYS A 243 -14.86 42.94 6.59
N ARG A 244 -14.57 42.05 7.55
CA ARG A 244 -13.71 40.87 7.34
C ARG A 244 -14.32 39.80 6.43
N LEU A 245 -15.63 39.84 6.16
CA LEU A 245 -16.32 38.91 5.26
C LEU A 245 -16.62 39.50 3.87
N GLU A 246 -16.28 40.76 3.63
CA GLU A 246 -16.48 41.43 2.33
C GLU A 246 -15.63 40.79 1.23
N LYS A 247 -16.20 40.63 0.04
CA LYS A 247 -15.56 39.88 -1.07
C LYS A 247 -14.68 40.75 -1.95
N ASP A 248 -14.98 42.04 -2.00
CA ASP A 248 -14.48 42.95 -3.03
C ASP A 248 -13.15 43.59 -2.60
N VAL A 249 -12.95 43.79 -1.30
CA VAL A 249 -11.71 44.32 -0.72
C VAL A 249 -10.74 43.19 -0.35
N PHE A 250 -9.44 43.37 -0.62
CA PHE A 250 -8.39 42.41 -0.21
C PHE A 250 -8.44 42.13 1.30
N TRP A 251 -8.46 43.20 2.10
CA TRP A 251 -8.53 43.19 3.57
C TRP A 251 -9.84 42.64 4.15
N GLY A 252 -10.80 42.26 3.29
CA GLY A 252 -12.00 41.54 3.72
C GLY A 252 -11.73 40.03 3.82
N ARG A 253 -12.52 39.26 3.09
CA ARG A 253 -12.57 37.80 3.19
C ARG A 253 -11.26 37.11 2.83
N MET A 254 -10.55 37.61 1.82
CA MET A 254 -9.33 36.96 1.32
C MET A 254 -8.20 37.05 2.35
N ALA A 255 -7.90 38.26 2.83
CA ALA A 255 -6.91 38.45 3.88
C ALA A 255 -7.28 37.72 5.17
N THR A 256 -8.58 37.63 5.50
CA THR A 256 -9.03 36.86 6.66
C THR A 256 -8.72 35.37 6.53
N TYR A 257 -9.04 34.75 5.39
CA TYR A 257 -8.75 33.33 5.17
C TYR A 257 -7.24 33.05 5.11
N LEU A 258 -6.47 33.91 4.45
CA LEU A 258 -5.01 33.75 4.38
C LEU A 258 -4.35 33.95 5.75
N PHE A 259 -4.84 34.91 6.56
CA PHE A 259 -4.36 35.10 7.92
C PHE A 259 -4.69 33.92 8.83
N VAL A 260 -5.93 33.43 8.82
CA VAL A 260 -6.32 32.25 9.61
C VAL A 260 -5.52 31.02 9.16
N ALA A 261 -5.33 30.82 7.86
CA ALA A 261 -4.48 29.75 7.35
C ALA A 261 -3.02 29.91 7.80
N PHE A 262 -2.47 31.12 7.75
CA PHE A 262 -1.10 31.40 8.21
C PHE A 262 -0.93 31.08 9.69
N VAL A 263 -1.83 31.59 10.55
CA VAL A 263 -1.78 31.35 12.00
C VAL A 263 -1.92 29.86 12.30
N TYR A 264 -2.86 29.16 11.65
CA TYR A 264 -3.03 27.72 11.84
C TYR A 264 -1.77 26.94 11.47
N VAL A 265 -1.17 27.22 10.31
CA VAL A 265 0.06 26.55 9.86
C VAL A 265 1.24 26.90 10.75
N LEU A 266 1.30 28.14 11.26
CA LEU A 266 2.34 28.58 12.18
C LEU A 266 2.23 27.85 13.52
N LEU A 267 1.01 27.66 14.03
CA LEU A 267 0.75 26.87 15.24
C LEU A 267 1.11 25.40 15.03
N LEU A 268 0.77 24.81 13.88
CA LEU A 268 1.20 23.44 13.55
C LEU A 268 2.73 23.33 13.48
N PHE A 269 3.41 24.31 12.87
CA PHE A 269 4.86 24.33 12.78
C PHE A 269 5.51 24.48 14.17
N GLY A 270 4.96 25.37 15.00
CA GLY A 270 5.35 25.54 16.40
C GLY A 270 5.15 24.26 17.21
N GLY A 271 4.02 23.57 17.06
CA GLY A 271 3.75 22.30 17.74
C GLY A 271 4.74 21.20 17.35
N VAL A 272 5.09 21.08 16.06
CA VAL A 272 6.11 20.09 15.65
C VAL A 272 7.51 20.48 16.17
N ILE A 273 7.85 21.77 16.25
CA ILE A 273 9.10 22.21 16.87
C ILE A 273 9.11 21.86 18.36
N GLU A 274 8.01 22.16 19.07
CA GLU A 274 7.83 21.82 20.48
C GLU A 274 7.99 20.32 20.70
N ASP A 275 7.32 19.49 19.89
CA ASP A 275 7.42 18.04 19.96
C ASP A 275 8.85 17.56 19.68
N VAL A 276 9.55 18.11 18.67
CA VAL A 276 10.92 17.67 18.34
C VAL A 276 11.93 18.02 19.44
N ILE A 277 11.69 19.10 20.19
CA ILE A 277 12.58 19.54 21.28
C ILE A 277 12.24 18.84 22.60
N ASN A 278 10.94 18.68 22.90
CA ASN A 278 10.46 18.29 24.22
C ASN A 278 9.86 16.87 24.28
N SER A 279 9.47 16.29 23.15
CA SER A 279 8.77 15.00 23.10
C SER A 279 9.66 13.90 22.56
N ASP A 280 9.91 12.90 23.40
CA ASP A 280 10.57 11.65 23.00
C ASP A 280 9.71 10.84 22.02
N THR A 281 8.39 11.08 21.94
CA THR A 281 7.50 10.30 21.08
C THR A 281 7.73 10.58 19.60
N ILE A 282 7.87 11.86 19.19
CA ILE A 282 8.07 12.17 17.77
C ILE A 282 9.46 11.75 17.30
N THR A 283 10.47 11.90 18.16
CA THR A 283 11.85 11.45 17.89
C THR A 283 11.94 9.92 17.86
N ALA A 284 11.21 9.23 18.73
CA ALA A 284 11.05 7.78 18.72
C ALA A 284 10.42 7.26 17.41
N VAL A 285 9.35 7.90 16.94
CA VAL A 285 8.72 7.58 15.65
C VAL A 285 9.70 7.82 14.50
N ASP A 286 10.41 8.95 14.52
CA ASP A 286 11.36 9.31 13.48
C ASP A 286 12.46 8.27 13.29
N ILE A 287 13.09 7.81 14.39
CA ILE A 287 14.15 6.80 14.35
C ILE A 287 13.58 5.47 13.84
N ARG A 288 12.49 4.98 14.41
CA ARG A 288 11.90 3.68 14.04
C ARG A 288 11.36 3.66 12.61
N VAL A 289 10.74 4.74 12.14
CA VAL A 289 10.35 4.86 10.72
C VAL A 289 11.58 4.85 9.82
N SER A 290 12.68 5.48 10.21
CA SER A 290 13.92 5.46 9.41
C SER A 290 14.52 4.04 9.29
N HIS A 291 14.44 3.24 10.35
CA HIS A 291 14.83 1.82 10.35
C HIS A 291 13.87 0.97 9.52
N LEU A 292 12.56 1.20 9.66
CA LEU A 292 11.54 0.53 8.86
C LEU A 292 11.73 0.78 7.35
N MET A 293 12.13 2.00 6.96
CA MET A 293 12.39 2.32 5.55
C MET A 293 13.52 1.47 4.96
N LEU A 294 14.50 1.00 5.76
CA LEU A 294 15.57 0.12 5.26
C LEU A 294 15.06 -1.21 4.75
N LEU A 295 14.05 -1.79 5.41
CA LEU A 295 13.47 -3.07 4.99
C LEU A 295 12.90 -2.99 3.57
N PHE A 296 12.44 -1.80 3.17
CA PHE A 296 11.87 -1.53 1.86
C PHE A 296 12.85 -0.96 0.84
N ARG A 297 14.14 -0.80 1.19
CA ARG A 297 15.13 -0.27 0.25
C ARG A 297 15.59 -1.32 -0.73
N ASP A 298 15.61 -0.89 -1.99
CA ASP A 298 16.20 -1.61 -3.10
C ASP A 298 17.00 -0.65 -4.02
N THR A 299 18.00 -1.18 -4.70
CA THR A 299 18.92 -0.45 -5.58
C THR A 299 18.21 0.28 -6.73
N GLU A 300 17.23 -0.34 -7.38
CA GLU A 300 16.51 0.27 -8.50
C GLU A 300 15.63 1.42 -8.03
N LEU A 301 14.90 1.21 -6.93
CA LEU A 301 14.06 2.23 -6.32
C LEU A 301 14.88 3.39 -5.76
N VAL A 302 16.06 3.13 -5.21
CA VAL A 302 17.02 4.20 -4.81
C VAL A 302 17.33 5.10 -6.00
N ASN A 303 17.61 4.54 -7.19
CA ASN A 303 17.88 5.35 -8.38
C ASN A 303 16.66 6.20 -8.80
N ILE A 304 15.46 5.64 -8.74
CA ILE A 304 14.22 6.40 -9.03
C ILE A 304 14.06 7.56 -8.04
N PHE A 305 14.25 7.33 -6.75
CA PHE A 305 14.12 8.38 -5.74
C PHE A 305 15.29 9.38 -5.76
N LEU A 306 16.47 8.99 -6.25
CA LEU A 306 17.56 9.92 -6.57
C LEU A 306 17.16 10.88 -7.71
N TRP A 307 16.49 10.38 -8.75
CA TRP A 307 15.95 11.26 -9.80
C TRP A 307 14.89 12.21 -9.24
N VAL A 308 13.92 11.69 -8.49
CA VAL A 308 12.87 12.52 -7.86
C VAL A 308 13.46 13.59 -6.96
N THR A 309 14.44 13.25 -6.12
CA THR A 309 15.05 14.23 -5.20
C THR A 309 15.86 15.30 -5.91
N CYS A 310 16.34 15.06 -7.15
CA CYS A 310 17.06 16.08 -7.93
C CYS A 310 16.22 17.34 -8.17
N LEU A 311 14.89 17.23 -8.22
CA LEU A 311 13.98 18.38 -8.33
C LEU A 311 14.07 19.34 -7.14
N GLY A 312 14.52 18.87 -5.98
CA GLY A 312 14.75 19.70 -4.79
C GLY A 312 16.21 20.14 -4.61
N LYS A 313 17.13 19.71 -5.49
CA LYS A 313 18.56 20.07 -5.40
C LYS A 313 18.74 21.54 -5.73
N SER A 314 19.63 22.24 -5.01
CA SER A 314 19.88 23.67 -5.16
C SER A 314 20.18 24.11 -6.60
N THR A 315 20.97 23.32 -7.34
CA THR A 315 21.28 23.59 -8.76
C THR A 315 20.04 23.58 -9.65
N MET A 316 19.16 22.58 -9.46
CA MET A 316 17.93 22.48 -10.22
C MET A 316 16.91 23.53 -9.81
N VAL A 317 16.78 23.79 -8.50
CA VAL A 317 15.93 24.84 -7.94
C VAL A 317 16.29 26.20 -8.52
N LEU A 318 17.58 26.54 -8.58
CA LEU A 318 18.06 27.79 -9.16
C LEU A 318 17.67 27.89 -10.65
N LEU A 319 17.92 26.84 -11.43
CA LEU A 319 17.56 26.78 -12.85
C LEU A 319 16.05 26.97 -13.05
N VAL A 320 15.21 26.22 -12.34
CA VAL A 320 13.75 26.32 -12.43
C VAL A 320 13.28 27.71 -12.02
N THR A 321 13.88 28.31 -10.99
CA THR A 321 13.54 29.65 -10.52
C THR A 321 13.84 30.70 -11.59
N ILE A 322 15.04 30.68 -12.18
CA ILE A 322 15.44 31.61 -13.26
C ILE A 322 14.50 31.45 -14.47
N CYS A 323 14.24 30.21 -14.89
CA CYS A 323 13.35 29.95 -16.01
C CYS A 323 11.90 30.37 -15.74
N ALA A 324 11.39 30.18 -14.52
CA ALA A 324 10.07 30.67 -14.12
C ALA A 324 9.99 32.20 -14.19
N LEU A 325 11.02 32.91 -13.72
CA LEU A 325 11.11 34.36 -13.81
C LEU A 325 11.12 34.85 -15.27
N LEU A 326 11.91 34.20 -16.13
CA LEU A 326 11.93 34.47 -17.57
C LEU A 326 10.56 34.24 -18.19
N ILE A 327 9.89 33.14 -17.84
CA ILE A 327 8.53 32.84 -18.32
C ILE A 327 7.57 33.95 -17.89
N PHE A 328 7.55 34.36 -16.62
CA PHE A 328 6.68 35.44 -16.12
C PHE A 328 6.92 36.75 -16.85
N TRP A 329 8.17 37.04 -17.19
CA TRP A 329 8.56 38.22 -17.96
C TRP A 329 8.07 38.14 -19.42
N VAL A 330 8.32 37.03 -20.11
CA VAL A 330 7.92 36.80 -21.53
C VAL A 330 6.40 36.82 -21.70
N ILE A 331 5.65 36.22 -20.77
CA ILE A 331 4.18 36.20 -20.80
C ILE A 331 3.55 37.50 -20.26
N LYS A 332 4.38 38.51 -19.92
CA LYS A 332 4.00 39.81 -19.36
C LYS A 332 3.23 39.75 -18.04
N LYS A 333 3.36 38.67 -17.26
CA LYS A 333 2.74 38.49 -15.94
C LYS A 333 3.68 38.91 -14.82
N ARG A 334 4.19 40.15 -14.90
CA ARG A 334 5.23 40.68 -13.99
C ARG A 334 4.79 40.75 -12.52
N GLN A 335 3.49 40.79 -12.26
CA GLN A 335 2.93 40.80 -10.90
C GLN A 335 3.31 39.57 -10.06
N TYR A 336 3.71 38.45 -10.69
CA TYR A 336 4.13 37.25 -9.98
C TYR A 336 5.62 37.23 -9.62
N ILE A 337 6.44 38.10 -10.21
CA ILE A 337 7.91 38.07 -10.05
C ILE A 337 8.32 38.34 -8.60
N VAL A 338 7.91 39.48 -8.04
CA VAL A 338 8.30 39.86 -6.67
C VAL A 338 7.77 38.87 -5.62
N PRO A 339 6.47 38.49 -5.61
CA PRO A 339 5.98 37.51 -4.64
C PRO A 339 6.65 36.14 -4.78
N PHE A 340 6.98 35.71 -6.00
CA PHE A 340 7.69 34.45 -6.23
C PHE A 340 9.11 34.47 -5.66
N ILE A 341 9.86 35.54 -5.91
CA ILE A 341 11.21 35.71 -5.34
C ILE A 341 11.14 35.68 -3.82
N ILE A 342 10.24 36.45 -3.21
CA ILE A 342 10.05 36.50 -1.74
C ILE A 342 9.72 35.11 -1.19
N THR A 343 8.84 34.37 -1.86
CA THR A 343 8.45 33.01 -1.44
C THR A 343 9.64 32.06 -1.45
N VAL A 344 10.39 32.02 -2.57
CA VAL A 344 11.53 31.12 -2.73
C VAL A 344 12.68 31.52 -1.81
N SER A 345 13.12 32.78 -1.84
CA SER A 345 14.25 33.25 -1.03
C SER A 345 13.96 33.21 0.47
N GLY A 346 12.76 33.61 0.89
CA GLY A 346 12.33 33.54 2.28
C GLY A 346 12.31 32.11 2.81
N SER A 347 11.80 31.16 2.00
CA SER A 347 11.79 29.74 2.37
C SER A 347 13.19 29.15 2.52
N ILE A 348 14.13 29.51 1.64
CA ILE A 348 15.53 29.09 1.71
C ILE A 348 16.22 29.69 2.94
N GLY A 349 16.04 31.00 3.15
CA GLY A 349 16.64 31.71 4.28
C GLY A 349 16.20 31.15 5.63
N PHE A 350 14.89 30.96 5.83
CA PHE A 350 14.37 30.40 7.07
C PHE A 350 14.67 28.91 7.23
N ASN A 351 14.82 28.16 6.14
CA ASN A 351 15.31 26.79 6.24
C ASN A 351 16.76 26.75 6.76
N TYR A 352 17.62 27.64 6.29
CA TYR A 352 19.00 27.75 6.74
C TYR A 352 19.08 28.18 8.22
N ILE A 353 18.29 29.19 8.61
CA ILE A 353 18.19 29.62 10.02
C ILE A 353 17.68 28.46 10.89
N GLY A 354 16.65 27.73 10.45
CA GLY A 354 16.14 26.57 11.19
C GLY A 354 17.22 25.52 11.40
N LYS A 355 17.95 25.15 10.34
CA LYS A 355 19.07 24.20 10.44
C LYS A 355 20.12 24.62 11.45
N TRP A 356 20.47 25.91 11.44
CA TRP A 356 21.44 26.47 12.38
C TRP A 356 20.86 26.67 13.79
N LEU A 357 19.55 26.78 13.96
CA LEU A 357 18.97 26.93 15.30
C LEU A 357 18.90 25.59 16.03
N PHE A 358 18.42 24.54 15.35
CA PHE A 358 18.11 23.25 15.99
C PHE A 358 19.28 22.26 16.00
N HIS A 359 20.28 22.42 15.13
CA HIS A 359 21.47 21.55 15.08
C HIS A 359 21.17 20.04 15.03
N ARG A 360 20.00 19.65 14.50
CA ARG A 360 19.55 18.26 14.58
C ARG A 360 20.42 17.33 13.72
N PRO A 361 20.91 16.21 14.27
CA PRO A 361 21.67 15.21 13.51
C PRO A 361 20.79 14.52 12.47
N ARG A 362 21.43 13.93 11.44
CA ARG A 362 20.76 13.15 10.40
C ARG A 362 20.60 11.69 10.84
N PRO A 363 19.70 10.93 10.18
CA PRO A 363 19.70 9.47 10.32
C PRO A 363 21.05 8.89 9.90
N GLU A 364 21.52 7.88 10.63
CA GLU A 364 22.85 7.28 10.43
C GLU A 364 22.95 6.44 9.15
N MET A 365 21.82 5.90 8.72
CA MET A 365 21.73 4.93 7.63
C MET A 365 21.38 5.61 6.30
N ALA A 366 21.97 6.76 6.01
CA ALA A 366 21.74 7.52 4.79
C ALA A 366 22.42 6.86 3.58
N VAL A 367 21.72 6.85 2.42
CA VAL A 367 22.27 6.29 1.17
C VAL A 367 23.45 7.11 0.62
N TYR A 368 23.51 8.39 0.99
CA TYR A 368 24.59 9.29 0.61
C TYR A 368 24.83 10.34 1.69
N ILE A 369 26.05 10.87 1.75
CA ILE A 369 26.47 11.81 2.80
C ILE A 369 26.01 13.22 2.47
N GLU A 370 25.32 13.86 3.43
CA GLU A 370 24.89 15.25 3.37
C GLU A 370 25.46 16.01 4.58
N LYS A 371 26.27 17.04 4.34
CA LYS A 371 27.09 17.71 5.38
C LYS A 371 26.33 18.71 6.27
N SER A 372 25.06 18.98 5.98
CA SER A 372 24.23 19.96 6.72
C SER A 372 23.28 19.29 7.70
N PHE A 373 22.81 20.02 8.72
CA PHE A 373 21.80 19.53 9.68
C PHE A 373 20.50 19.05 9.03
N SER A 374 19.74 18.21 9.75
CA SER A 374 18.55 17.55 9.25
C SER A 374 17.30 18.43 9.28
N PHE A 375 17.05 19.15 10.38
CA PHE A 375 15.79 19.86 10.60
C PHE A 375 15.84 21.35 10.27
N PRO A 376 14.84 21.93 9.56
CA PRO A 376 13.83 21.26 8.76
C PRO A 376 14.38 20.85 7.38
N SER A 377 13.68 19.96 6.68
CA SER A 377 14.11 19.47 5.36
C SER A 377 14.00 20.53 4.27
N GLY A 378 15.14 20.97 3.73
CA GLY A 378 15.20 21.98 2.68
C GLY A 378 14.54 21.56 1.36
N HIS A 379 14.63 20.28 0.98
CA HIS A 379 13.98 19.75 -0.23
C HIS A 379 12.45 19.80 -0.10
N ALA A 380 11.91 19.45 1.07
CA ALA A 380 10.47 19.54 1.35
C ALA A 380 9.99 21.00 1.38
N THR A 381 10.75 21.89 2.03
CA THR A 381 10.47 23.34 2.06
C THR A 381 10.41 23.94 0.67
N ILE A 382 11.43 23.72 -0.15
CA ILE A 382 11.44 24.28 -1.50
C ILE A 382 10.37 23.62 -2.38
N ALA A 383 10.04 22.35 -2.16
CA ALA A 383 9.00 21.69 -2.93
C ALA A 383 7.66 22.43 -2.81
N VAL A 384 7.26 22.80 -1.59
CA VAL A 384 6.04 23.57 -1.35
C VAL A 384 6.19 25.02 -1.80
N ALA A 385 7.31 25.69 -1.49
CA ALA A 385 7.49 27.10 -1.81
C ALA A 385 7.58 27.35 -3.33
N LEU A 386 8.43 26.62 -4.04
CA LEU A 386 8.65 26.75 -5.49
C LEU A 386 7.49 26.15 -6.29
N TYR A 387 7.30 24.83 -6.19
CA TYR A 387 6.30 24.15 -7.02
C TYR A 387 4.87 24.47 -6.58
N GLY A 388 4.64 24.73 -5.29
CA GLY A 388 3.34 25.20 -4.80
C GLY A 388 2.97 26.59 -5.30
N PHE A 389 3.93 27.51 -5.45
CA PHE A 389 3.66 28.83 -6.04
C PHE A 389 3.39 28.73 -7.54
N LEU A 390 4.16 27.92 -8.26
CA LEU A 390 3.88 27.62 -9.67
C LEU A 390 2.50 26.97 -9.85
N LEU A 391 2.16 26.02 -8.97
CA LEU A 391 0.85 25.37 -8.93
C LEU A 391 -0.27 26.39 -8.72
N TYR A 392 -0.11 27.31 -7.76
CA TYR A 392 -1.06 28.39 -7.51
C TYR A 392 -1.32 29.24 -8.76
N ILE A 393 -0.27 29.66 -9.48
CA ILE A 393 -0.41 30.41 -10.74
C ILE A 393 -1.19 29.57 -11.78
N LEU A 394 -0.82 28.31 -11.98
CA LEU A 394 -1.49 27.44 -12.96
C LEU A 394 -2.98 27.27 -12.64
N LEU A 395 -3.33 27.10 -11.36
CA LEU A 395 -4.72 26.99 -10.91
C LEU A 395 -5.53 28.28 -11.10
N ARG A 396 -4.86 29.43 -11.02
CA ARG A 396 -5.47 30.75 -11.26
C ARG A 396 -5.78 30.98 -12.74
N GLU A 397 -4.89 30.59 -13.64
CA GLU A 397 -5.02 30.86 -15.08
C GLU A 397 -5.96 29.86 -15.81
N VAL A 398 -6.16 28.66 -15.26
CA VAL A 398 -7.05 27.66 -15.86
C VAL A 398 -8.52 27.93 -15.55
N LYS A 399 -9.40 27.85 -16.56
CA LYS A 399 -10.85 28.10 -16.39
C LYS A 399 -11.67 26.84 -16.09
N THR A 400 -11.30 25.70 -16.69
CA THR A 400 -12.09 24.46 -16.61
C THR A 400 -11.85 23.72 -15.29
N TRP A 401 -12.93 23.33 -14.59
CA TRP A 401 -12.87 22.56 -13.34
C TRP A 401 -12.01 21.28 -13.46
N LYS A 402 -12.25 20.45 -14.48
CA LYS A 402 -11.49 19.22 -14.71
C LYS A 402 -9.98 19.47 -14.80
N ARG A 403 -9.57 20.53 -15.50
CA ARG A 403 -8.15 20.90 -15.65
C ARG A 403 -7.57 21.42 -14.34
N LYS A 404 -8.32 22.22 -13.56
CA LYS A 404 -7.90 22.67 -12.22
C LYS A 404 -7.64 21.48 -11.30
N VAL A 405 -8.58 20.53 -11.24
CA VAL A 405 -8.43 19.33 -10.42
C VAL A 405 -7.21 18.53 -10.88
N ASN A 406 -7.04 18.27 -12.18
CA ASN A 406 -5.87 17.54 -12.67
C ASN A 406 -4.54 18.21 -12.29
N ILE A 407 -4.43 19.53 -12.48
CA ILE A 407 -3.21 20.30 -12.16
C ILE A 407 -2.95 20.28 -10.65
N PHE A 408 -3.99 20.44 -9.82
CA PHE A 408 -3.89 20.37 -8.36
C PHE A 408 -3.32 19.03 -7.89
N PHE A 409 -3.90 17.92 -8.35
CA PHE A 409 -3.45 16.58 -7.95
C PHE A 409 -2.04 16.28 -8.49
N VAL A 410 -1.70 16.66 -9.72
CA VAL A 410 -0.33 16.47 -10.24
C VAL A 410 0.69 17.29 -9.45
N GLY A 411 0.39 18.56 -9.15
CA GLY A 411 1.28 19.43 -8.39
C GLY A 411 1.51 18.93 -6.96
N ILE A 412 0.45 18.51 -6.26
CA ILE A 412 0.58 17.91 -4.93
C ILE A 412 1.39 16.61 -4.97
N LEU A 413 1.15 15.75 -5.97
CA LEU A 413 1.89 14.50 -6.10
C LEU A 413 3.40 14.75 -6.22
N VAL A 414 3.83 15.73 -7.04
CA VAL A 414 5.24 16.10 -7.16
C VAL A 414 5.81 16.56 -5.82
N ILE A 415 5.08 17.42 -5.09
CA ILE A 415 5.52 17.93 -3.78
C ILE A 415 5.67 16.80 -2.76
N VAL A 416 4.70 15.88 -2.70
CA VAL A 416 4.71 14.71 -1.80
C VAL A 416 5.87 13.77 -2.14
N LEU A 417 6.08 13.47 -3.42
CA LEU A 417 7.16 12.59 -3.87
C LEU A 417 8.55 13.15 -3.54
N ILE A 418 8.76 14.47 -3.65
CA ILE A 418 10.05 15.11 -3.31
C ILE A 418 10.36 15.02 -1.81
N GLY A 419 9.37 15.08 -0.92
CA GLY A 419 9.61 14.90 0.52
C GLY A 419 9.75 13.43 0.88
N PHE A 420 8.90 12.55 0.32
CA PHE A 420 8.99 11.11 0.53
C PHE A 420 10.35 10.55 0.08
N SER A 421 10.92 11.05 -1.02
CA SER A 421 12.26 10.64 -1.46
C SER A 421 13.33 10.90 -0.40
N ARG A 422 13.16 11.91 0.47
CA ARG A 422 14.11 12.20 1.56
C ARG A 422 14.04 11.18 2.70
N LEU A 423 12.84 10.67 2.99
CA LEU A 423 12.62 9.61 3.97
C LEU A 423 13.17 8.29 3.43
N TYR A 424 12.82 7.96 2.19
CA TYR A 424 13.25 6.72 1.55
C TYR A 424 14.78 6.63 1.40
N LEU A 425 15.44 7.72 1.00
CA LEU A 425 16.91 7.80 0.90
C LEU A 425 17.62 7.87 2.28
N GLY A 426 16.89 7.94 3.39
CA GLY A 426 17.45 7.90 4.74
C GLY A 426 18.17 9.16 5.18
N VAL A 427 17.91 10.30 4.53
CA VAL A 427 18.66 11.55 4.78
C VAL A 427 17.90 12.51 5.69
N HIS A 428 16.62 12.27 5.95
CA HIS A 428 15.77 13.07 6.82
C HIS A 428 14.77 12.19 7.56
N TYR A 429 14.36 12.66 8.74
CA TYR A 429 13.28 12.10 9.53
C TYR A 429 11.90 12.58 9.04
N VAL A 430 10.82 11.94 9.51
CA VAL A 430 9.44 12.29 9.13
C VAL A 430 9.10 13.71 9.56
N SER A 431 9.44 14.07 10.79
CA SER A 431 9.22 15.41 11.32
C SER A 431 10.04 16.48 10.57
N ASP A 432 11.24 16.17 10.06
CA ASP A 432 12.03 17.11 9.24
C ASP A 432 11.28 17.47 7.95
N VAL A 433 10.71 16.47 7.28
CA VAL A 433 9.98 16.62 6.02
C VAL A 433 8.65 17.34 6.27
N TRP A 434 7.93 16.96 7.32
CA TRP A 434 6.68 17.60 7.70
C TRP A 434 6.87 19.08 8.06
N SER A 435 7.84 19.40 8.91
CA SER A 435 8.23 20.77 9.23
C SER A 435 8.73 21.52 8.01
N GLY A 436 9.46 20.84 7.11
CA GLY A 436 9.85 21.39 5.84
C GLY A 436 8.65 21.85 5.01
N TYR A 437 7.63 21.00 4.88
CA TYR A 437 6.38 21.35 4.19
C TYR A 437 5.63 22.50 4.85
N LEU A 438 5.50 22.50 6.17
CA LEU A 438 4.83 23.58 6.91
C LEU A 438 5.54 24.92 6.71
N LEU A 439 6.87 24.96 6.82
CA LEU A 439 7.67 26.15 6.58
C LEU A 439 7.53 26.66 5.14
N GLY A 440 7.58 25.76 4.15
CA GLY A 440 7.36 26.11 2.75
C GLY A 440 5.94 26.64 2.51
N PHE A 441 4.95 26.12 3.23
CA PHE A 441 3.56 26.54 3.13
C PHE A 441 3.31 27.92 3.74
N LEU A 442 3.98 28.27 4.84
CA LEU A 442 3.96 29.63 5.41
C LEU A 442 4.43 30.66 4.38
N TRP A 443 5.57 30.40 3.73
CA TRP A 443 6.10 31.27 2.68
C TRP A 443 5.21 31.31 1.43
N LEU A 444 4.59 30.19 1.07
CA LEU A 444 3.60 30.15 0.01
C LEU A 444 2.38 31.03 0.32
N ILE A 445 1.87 31.02 1.56
CA ILE A 445 0.76 31.88 1.98
C ILE A 445 1.15 33.35 1.90
N ILE A 446 2.37 33.71 2.32
CA ILE A 446 2.92 35.07 2.17
C ILE A 446 2.95 35.46 0.68
N GLY A 447 3.50 34.61 -0.18
CA GLY A 447 3.53 34.83 -1.62
C GLY A 447 2.15 35.02 -2.25
N ILE A 448 1.18 34.17 -1.89
CA ILE A 448 -0.21 34.29 -2.35
C ILE A 448 -0.83 35.59 -1.86
N SER A 449 -0.58 35.96 -0.60
CA SER A 449 -1.10 37.21 0.00
C SER A 449 -0.60 38.44 -0.74
N ILE A 450 0.71 38.54 -1.00
CA ILE A 450 1.29 39.66 -1.76
C ILE A 450 0.73 39.67 -3.19
N THR A 451 0.62 38.50 -3.83
CA THR A 451 0.07 38.39 -5.19
C THR A 451 -1.37 38.89 -5.27
N GLU A 452 -2.24 38.45 -4.34
CA GLU A 452 -3.64 38.85 -4.30
C GLU A 452 -3.81 40.34 -3.96
N TYR A 453 -2.95 40.88 -3.10
CA TYR A 453 -2.89 42.30 -2.79
C TYR A 453 -2.57 43.13 -4.04
N ILE A 454 -1.46 42.79 -4.74
CA ILE A 454 -1.06 43.48 -5.97
C ILE A 454 -2.16 43.36 -7.03
N CYS A 455 -2.71 42.17 -7.24
CA CYS A 455 -3.71 41.95 -8.29
C CYS A 455 -5.04 42.66 -8.07
N ARG A 456 -5.42 42.96 -6.82
CA ARG A 456 -6.65 43.70 -6.51
C ARG A 456 -6.43 45.21 -6.51
N ASN A 457 -5.25 45.67 -6.13
CA ASN A 457 -4.96 47.10 -6.01
C ASN A 457 -4.34 47.71 -7.27
N THR A 458 -3.89 46.91 -8.23
CA THR A 458 -3.31 47.39 -9.48
C THR A 458 -4.06 46.87 -10.70
N THR A 459 -4.14 47.69 -11.75
CA THR A 459 -4.66 47.29 -13.06
C THR A 459 -3.76 46.27 -13.78
N LEU A 460 -2.57 45.97 -13.23
CA LEU A 460 -1.59 45.05 -13.80
C LEU A 460 -2.12 43.61 -13.98
N CYS A 461 -3.13 43.21 -13.20
CA CYS A 461 -3.69 41.87 -13.23
C CYS A 461 -4.87 41.73 -14.22
N ARG A 462 -5.20 42.78 -14.98
CA ARG A 462 -6.20 42.73 -16.06
C ARG A 462 -5.69 41.81 -17.19
N SER A 463 -6.61 41.06 -17.81
CA SER A 463 -6.31 40.04 -18.82
C SER A 463 -5.51 40.60 -20.02
N GLN A 464 -4.18 40.57 -19.93
CA GLN A 464 -3.32 40.84 -21.07
C GLN A 464 -3.37 39.64 -22.03
N PHE A 465 -3.58 39.92 -23.32
CA PHE A 465 -3.61 38.89 -24.35
C PHE A 465 -2.21 38.30 -24.52
N ILE A 466 -2.03 37.02 -24.16
CA ILE A 466 -0.76 36.32 -24.33
C ILE A 466 -0.61 35.97 -25.81
N THR A 467 0.39 36.55 -26.48
CA THR A 467 0.66 36.31 -27.90
C THR A 467 1.07 34.86 -28.14
N ARG A 468 0.79 34.33 -29.35
CA ARG A 468 1.19 32.96 -29.74
C ARG A 468 2.70 32.76 -29.62
N ARG A 469 3.50 33.76 -30.00
CA ARG A 469 4.97 33.75 -29.87
C ARG A 469 5.42 33.64 -28.41
N ALA A 470 4.82 34.41 -27.49
CA ALA A 470 5.14 34.32 -26.07
C ALA A 470 4.78 32.96 -25.46
N LYS A 471 3.67 32.35 -25.90
CA LYS A 471 3.32 30.97 -25.49
C LYS A 471 4.34 29.95 -26.00
N LEU A 472 4.72 30.04 -27.27
CA LEU A 472 5.72 29.14 -27.86
C LEU A 472 7.08 29.29 -27.17
N ALA A 473 7.50 30.53 -26.89
CA ALA A 473 8.73 30.80 -26.14
C ALA A 473 8.68 30.21 -24.72
N ALA A 474 7.57 30.39 -24.00
CA ALA A 474 7.40 29.79 -22.67
C ALA A 474 7.44 28.25 -22.72
N TRP A 475 6.77 27.62 -23.69
CA TRP A 475 6.85 26.17 -23.89
C TRP A 475 8.26 25.70 -24.28
N GLY A 476 8.99 26.48 -25.07
CA GLY A 476 10.39 26.23 -25.41
C GLY A 476 11.29 26.25 -24.18
N ILE A 477 11.12 27.22 -23.28
CA ILE A 477 11.85 27.30 -22.00
C ILE A 477 11.52 26.08 -21.13
N VAL A 478 10.24 25.72 -20.98
CA VAL A 478 9.83 24.54 -20.20
C VAL A 478 10.42 23.26 -20.79
N GLY A 479 10.39 23.09 -22.12
CA GLY A 479 10.99 21.96 -22.82
C GLY A 479 12.50 21.88 -22.59
N GLY A 480 13.20 23.01 -22.71
CA GLY A 480 14.64 23.10 -22.45
C GLY A 480 15.01 22.72 -21.02
N VAL A 481 14.31 23.26 -20.01
CA VAL A 481 14.54 22.90 -18.60
C VAL A 481 14.24 21.42 -18.35
N SER A 482 13.21 20.86 -18.99
CA SER A 482 12.88 19.45 -18.85
C SER A 482 13.97 18.54 -19.44
N LEU A 483 14.55 18.92 -20.60
CA LEU A 483 15.68 18.20 -21.19
C LEU A 483 16.93 18.28 -20.31
N VAL A 484 17.24 19.47 -19.78
CA VAL A 484 18.36 19.65 -18.85
C VAL A 484 18.15 18.83 -17.58
N TYR A 485 16.92 18.79 -17.05
CA TYR A 485 16.58 17.94 -15.90
C TYR A 485 16.80 16.45 -16.19
N VAL A 486 16.28 15.96 -17.32
CA VAL A 486 16.44 14.55 -17.71
C VAL A 486 17.93 14.21 -17.83
N PHE A 487 18.69 15.03 -18.56
CA PHE A 487 20.14 14.85 -18.68
C PHE A 487 20.82 14.86 -17.31
N PHE A 488 20.49 15.83 -16.46
CA PHE A 488 21.05 15.95 -15.12
C PHE A 488 20.72 14.74 -14.24
N ALA A 489 19.47 14.25 -14.25
CA ALA A 489 19.02 13.11 -13.47
C ALA A 489 19.72 11.80 -13.90
N PHE A 490 19.86 11.56 -15.21
CA PHE A 490 20.55 10.38 -15.73
C PHE A 490 22.05 10.36 -15.40
N HIS A 491 22.69 11.54 -15.34
CA HIS A 491 24.12 11.66 -15.01
C HIS A 491 24.36 11.94 -13.52
N TYR A 492 23.30 11.98 -12.70
CA TYR A 492 23.44 12.23 -11.28
C TYR A 492 23.91 10.97 -10.56
N THR A 493 25.22 10.82 -10.42
CA THR A 493 25.85 9.84 -9.54
C THR A 493 26.15 10.50 -8.21
N SER A 494 25.32 10.25 -7.18
CA SER A 494 25.76 10.45 -5.80
C SER A 494 26.81 9.39 -5.46
N THR A 495 27.82 9.71 -4.66
CA THR A 495 28.65 8.69 -4.01
C THR A 495 27.73 7.90 -3.08
N ILE A 496 27.18 6.80 -3.60
CA ILE A 496 26.31 5.92 -2.85
C ILE A 496 27.20 5.26 -1.80
N VAL A 497 27.06 5.69 -0.54
CA VAL A 497 27.51 4.88 0.57
C VAL A 497 26.37 3.91 0.78
N VAL A 498 26.36 2.81 0.02
CA VAL A 498 25.56 1.68 0.46
C VAL A 498 26.27 1.27 1.74
N SER A 499 25.78 1.74 2.89
CA SER A 499 26.04 1.07 4.15
C SER A 499 25.36 -0.29 4.01
N GLN A 500 26.03 -1.22 3.31
CA GLN A 500 25.73 -2.63 3.38
C GLN A 500 26.07 -3.02 4.80
N GLY A 501 25.10 -3.00 5.72
CA GLY A 501 25.03 -3.83 6.94
C GLY A 501 26.26 -4.00 7.84
N ASN A 502 27.34 -3.30 7.57
CA ASN A 502 28.64 -3.37 8.19
C ASN A 502 28.97 -1.93 8.56
N THR A 503 28.14 -1.34 9.42
CA THR A 503 28.76 -0.59 10.49
C THR A 503 29.78 -1.55 11.09
N VAL A 504 31.03 -1.12 11.20
CA VAL A 504 31.92 -1.69 12.20
C VAL A 504 31.19 -1.42 13.51
N ASP A 505 30.26 -2.30 13.87
CA ASP A 505 29.70 -2.35 15.20
C ASP A 505 30.94 -2.59 16.04
N SER A 506 31.37 -1.55 16.74
CA SER A 506 32.44 -1.67 17.73
C SER A 506 31.95 -2.73 18.71
N THR A 507 32.34 -3.98 18.48
CA THR A 507 31.85 -5.13 19.23
C THR A 507 32.19 -4.88 20.69
N THR A 508 31.17 -4.68 21.50
CA THR A 508 31.36 -4.31 22.89
C THR A 508 31.39 -5.60 23.69
N VAL A 509 32.53 -5.87 24.34
CA VAL A 509 32.68 -7.07 25.17
C VAL A 509 31.94 -6.86 26.47
N VAL A 510 30.97 -7.74 26.78
CA VAL A 510 30.20 -7.71 28.02
C VAL A 510 30.72 -8.74 29.02
N SER A 511 30.64 -8.40 30.31
CA SER A 511 31.06 -9.30 31.39
C SER A 511 29.98 -10.31 31.78
N GLN A 512 28.73 -9.88 31.80
CA GLN A 512 27.55 -10.72 32.02
C GLN A 512 26.59 -10.56 30.82
N PRO A 513 25.88 -11.63 30.41
CA PRO A 513 24.92 -11.52 29.31
C PRO A 513 23.84 -10.46 29.55
N THR A 514 23.43 -10.27 30.81
CA THR A 514 22.45 -9.25 31.22
C THR A 514 22.93 -7.80 31.05
N ASP A 515 24.23 -7.58 30.88
CA ASP A 515 24.80 -6.24 30.65
C ASP A 515 24.38 -5.65 29.29
N VAL A 516 23.80 -6.49 28.41
CA VAL A 516 23.13 -6.05 27.17
C VAL A 516 22.03 -5.02 27.45
N PHE A 517 21.41 -5.09 28.63
CA PHE A 517 20.36 -4.17 29.04
C PHE A 517 20.94 -2.90 29.65
N SER A 518 21.31 -1.95 28.80
CA SER A 518 21.85 -0.64 29.20
C SER A 518 20.87 0.21 30.01
N SER A 519 19.56 -0.05 29.89
CA SER A 519 18.49 0.67 30.58
C SER A 519 17.30 -0.24 30.92
N LEU A 520 16.42 0.19 31.83
CA LEU A 520 15.16 -0.55 32.09
C LEU A 520 14.29 -0.68 30.83
N GLN A 521 14.32 0.31 29.94
CA GLN A 521 13.60 0.29 28.66
C GLN A 521 14.08 -0.85 27.75
N SER A 522 15.39 -1.12 27.72
CA SER A 522 15.97 -2.18 26.88
C SER A 522 15.53 -3.60 27.29
N ARG A 523 14.86 -3.77 28.42
CA ARG A 523 14.26 -5.05 28.82
C ARG A 523 12.92 -5.33 28.13
N TYR A 524 12.41 -4.38 27.35
CA TYR A 524 11.13 -4.48 26.66
C TYR A 524 11.29 -4.30 25.15
N THR A 525 10.42 -4.95 24.40
CA THR A 525 10.14 -4.57 23.02
C THR A 525 9.32 -3.28 22.98
N GLU A 526 9.26 -2.63 21.82
CA GLU A 526 8.78 -1.26 21.68
C GLU A 526 7.83 -1.07 20.51
N THR A 527 6.83 -0.22 20.72
CA THR A 527 5.96 0.31 19.66
C THR A 527 6.73 1.25 18.71
N LEU A 528 6.12 1.56 17.56
CA LEU A 528 6.62 2.62 16.67
C LEU A 528 6.81 3.97 17.39
N SER A 529 6.00 4.26 18.41
CA SER A 529 6.09 5.47 19.24
C SER A 529 7.07 5.38 20.41
N GLY A 530 7.72 4.23 20.61
CA GLY A 530 8.69 4.01 21.69
C GLY A 530 8.09 3.62 23.05
N ASN A 531 6.79 3.34 23.11
CA ASN A 531 6.18 2.77 24.31
C ASN A 531 6.56 1.30 24.46
N GLN A 532 6.81 0.87 25.70
CA GLN A 532 7.14 -0.51 26.08
C GLN A 532 5.99 -1.48 25.74
N GLN A 533 6.36 -2.71 25.39
CA GLN A 533 5.47 -3.81 25.05
C GLN A 533 5.87 -5.07 25.82
N GLU A 534 6.04 -6.19 25.12
CA GLU A 534 6.41 -7.50 25.67
C GLU A 534 7.87 -7.45 26.18
N PRO A 535 8.15 -7.88 27.43
CA PRO A 535 9.51 -8.01 27.93
C PRO A 535 10.33 -9.03 27.12
N ILE A 536 11.64 -8.86 27.10
CA ILE A 536 12.56 -9.86 26.53
C ILE A 536 12.50 -11.14 27.35
N ASN A 537 12.27 -12.26 26.66
CA ASN A 537 12.13 -13.59 27.26
C ASN A 537 13.39 -14.45 27.11
N PHE A 538 14.28 -14.11 26.18
CA PHE A 538 15.48 -14.89 25.89
C PHE A 538 16.71 -14.00 25.67
N ILE A 539 17.84 -14.46 26.21
CA ILE A 539 19.18 -14.13 25.73
C ILE A 539 19.80 -15.45 25.25
N ILE A 540 20.22 -15.51 23.99
CA ILE A 540 20.89 -16.67 23.42
C ILE A 540 22.30 -16.26 23.00
N LEU A 541 23.29 -17.03 23.42
CA LEU A 541 24.69 -16.84 23.10
C LEU A 541 25.12 -17.91 22.09
N ALA A 542 25.58 -17.46 20.93
CA ALA A 542 26.03 -18.32 19.84
C ALA A 542 27.28 -17.72 19.17
N LYS A 543 28.17 -18.57 18.66
CA LYS A 543 29.40 -18.17 17.97
C LYS A 543 29.12 -17.31 16.73
N ASP A 544 28.10 -17.69 15.96
CA ASP A 544 27.69 -16.99 14.75
C ASP A 544 26.20 -17.17 14.45
N ASP A 545 25.72 -16.46 13.43
CA ASP A 545 24.33 -16.50 12.96
C ASP A 545 23.90 -17.91 12.51
N THR A 546 24.85 -18.74 12.05
CA THR A 546 24.57 -20.10 11.56
C THR A 546 24.24 -21.02 12.72
N GLN A 547 25.08 -21.03 13.76
CA GLN A 547 24.86 -21.81 14.98
C GLN A 547 23.55 -21.39 15.67
N PHE A 548 23.25 -20.09 15.66
CA PHE A 548 21.99 -19.56 16.18
C PHE A 548 20.78 -20.08 15.40
N ILE A 549 20.79 -20.03 14.07
CA ILE A 549 19.69 -20.52 13.23
C ILE A 549 19.53 -22.04 13.34
N GLU A 550 20.63 -22.79 13.45
CA GLU A 550 20.63 -24.25 13.56
C GLU A 550 19.94 -24.74 14.83
N LEU A 551 20.11 -24.04 15.96
CA LEU A 551 19.39 -24.32 17.22
C LEU A 551 17.86 -24.35 17.03
N PHE A 552 17.33 -23.37 16.29
CA PHE A 552 15.90 -23.29 16.01
C PHE A 552 15.46 -24.39 15.03
N ASN A 553 16.22 -24.64 13.97
CA ASN A 553 15.90 -25.69 13.02
C ASN A 553 15.85 -27.08 13.69
N GLU A 554 16.81 -27.39 14.56
CA GLU A 554 16.88 -28.67 15.31
C GLU A 554 15.78 -28.80 16.38
N SER A 555 15.25 -27.68 16.88
CA SER A 555 14.10 -27.66 17.79
C SER A 555 12.74 -27.65 17.06
N GLY A 556 12.75 -27.78 15.73
CA GLY A 556 11.56 -27.83 14.88
C GLY A 556 10.94 -26.46 14.58
N TRP A 557 11.65 -25.37 14.85
CA TRP A 557 11.28 -24.00 14.51
C TRP A 557 11.92 -23.59 13.19
N LYS A 558 11.12 -23.11 12.23
CA LYS A 558 11.61 -22.73 10.91
C LYS A 558 11.85 -21.24 10.84
N LEU A 559 12.93 -20.84 10.16
CA LEU A 559 13.18 -19.43 9.88
C LEU A 559 12.06 -18.85 9.01
N ALA A 560 11.47 -17.74 9.45
CA ALA A 560 10.41 -17.05 8.76
C ALA A 560 10.90 -16.45 7.44
N ASP A 561 10.07 -16.53 6.40
CA ASP A 561 10.31 -15.83 5.16
C ASP A 561 10.35 -14.32 5.43
N ARG A 562 11.13 -13.59 4.65
CA ARG A 562 11.14 -12.12 4.74
C ARG A 562 9.81 -11.55 4.26
N ILE A 563 9.47 -10.36 4.75
CA ILE A 563 8.28 -9.64 4.26
C ILE A 563 8.55 -9.19 2.81
N ASP A 564 7.83 -9.81 1.87
CA ASP A 564 7.75 -9.42 0.48
C ASP A 564 6.32 -9.63 -0.05
N LEU A 565 6.08 -9.26 -1.31
CA LEU A 565 4.74 -9.39 -1.89
C LEU A 565 4.30 -10.85 -2.02
N TYR A 566 5.24 -11.76 -2.27
CA TYR A 566 4.96 -13.17 -2.40
C TYR A 566 4.49 -13.77 -1.08
N SER A 567 5.24 -13.53 -0.01
CA SER A 567 4.94 -14.04 1.31
C SER A 567 3.63 -13.49 1.87
N LEU A 568 3.24 -12.26 1.52
CA LEU A 568 1.92 -11.71 1.86
C LEU A 568 0.76 -12.29 1.05
N ILE A 569 0.93 -12.48 -0.27
CA ILE A 569 -0.09 -13.15 -1.09
C ILE A 569 -0.25 -14.60 -0.63
N LYS A 570 0.85 -15.26 -0.29
CA LYS A 570 0.86 -16.62 0.24
C LYS A 570 0.18 -16.70 1.60
N ILE A 571 0.44 -15.77 2.53
CA ILE A 571 -0.32 -15.63 3.79
C ILE A 571 -1.79 -15.39 3.52
N ALA A 572 -2.14 -14.43 2.66
CA ALA A 572 -3.54 -14.09 2.38
C ALA A 572 -4.30 -15.28 1.77
N GLY A 573 -3.67 -15.98 0.83
CA GLY A 573 -4.19 -17.23 0.28
C GLY A 573 -4.37 -18.28 1.37
N ALA A 574 -3.32 -18.56 2.15
CA ALA A 574 -3.38 -19.54 3.23
C ALA A 574 -4.44 -19.19 4.30
N ALA A 575 -4.66 -17.91 4.61
CA ALA A 575 -5.69 -17.44 5.55
C ALA A 575 -7.13 -17.57 5.02
N ILE A 576 -7.33 -17.42 3.71
CA ILE A 576 -8.62 -17.62 3.03
C ILE A 576 -8.94 -19.11 2.92
N TYR A 577 -7.97 -19.90 2.48
CA TYR A 577 -8.13 -21.34 2.24
C TYR A 577 -7.91 -22.20 3.48
N LYS A 578 -7.51 -21.60 4.61
CA LYS A 578 -7.16 -22.29 5.87
C LYS A 578 -6.08 -23.36 5.69
N ASN A 579 -5.09 -23.07 4.84
CA ASN A 579 -3.91 -23.91 4.69
C ASN A 579 -2.83 -23.46 5.67
N SER A 580 -1.82 -24.30 5.94
CA SER A 580 -0.62 -23.88 6.65
C SER A 580 0.37 -23.13 5.77
N TYR A 581 1.19 -22.31 6.44
CA TYR A 581 2.35 -21.64 5.87
C TYR A 581 3.42 -21.55 6.95
N ASP A 582 4.20 -22.61 7.07
CA ASP A 582 5.16 -22.81 8.18
C ASP A 582 6.32 -21.81 8.26
N THR A 583 6.51 -20.99 7.23
CA THR A 583 7.54 -19.94 7.18
C THR A 583 6.93 -18.57 6.89
N ALA A 584 5.68 -18.35 7.29
CA ALA A 584 4.98 -17.09 7.04
C ALA A 584 5.73 -15.91 7.69
N PRO A 585 5.88 -14.77 6.98
CA PRO A 585 6.57 -13.61 7.52
C PRO A 585 5.85 -13.03 8.74
N MET A 586 6.64 -12.40 9.60
CA MET A 586 6.19 -11.81 10.85
C MET A 586 6.03 -10.30 10.72
N THR A 587 5.06 -9.72 11.45
CA THR A 587 4.98 -8.26 11.58
C THR A 587 6.23 -7.74 12.32
N PRO A 588 6.88 -6.66 11.86
CA PRO A 588 8.05 -6.10 12.54
C PRO A 588 7.70 -5.62 13.95
N SER A 589 8.45 -6.10 14.93
CA SER A 589 8.54 -5.54 16.28
C SER A 589 9.88 -4.82 16.44
N PHE A 590 9.94 -3.84 17.33
CA PHE A 590 11.14 -3.06 17.60
C PHE A 590 11.76 -3.43 18.95
N TRP A 591 13.08 -3.45 19.00
CA TRP A 591 13.88 -3.50 20.22
C TRP A 591 15.08 -2.60 20.02
N ASP A 592 15.35 -1.73 21.00
CA ASP A 592 16.39 -0.70 20.92
C ASP A 592 16.35 0.06 19.57
N THR A 593 15.16 0.50 19.17
CA THR A 593 14.85 1.17 17.89
C THR A 593 15.00 0.34 16.60
N LYS A 594 15.62 -0.85 16.66
CA LYS A 594 15.85 -1.74 15.51
C LYS A 594 14.72 -2.75 15.35
N THR A 595 14.42 -3.10 14.10
CA THR A 595 13.54 -4.24 13.80
C THR A 595 14.28 -5.55 13.99
N HIS A 596 13.56 -6.63 14.31
CA HIS A 596 14.18 -7.96 14.49
C HIS A 596 14.95 -8.40 13.24
N ASP A 597 16.06 -9.12 13.47
CA ASP A 597 16.91 -9.68 12.42
C ASP A 597 16.43 -11.08 12.00
N PHE A 598 15.94 -11.85 12.97
CA PHE A 598 15.48 -13.22 12.78
C PHE A 598 14.06 -13.40 13.35
N GLY A 599 13.22 -14.07 12.57
CA GLY A 599 11.90 -14.52 12.99
C GLY A 599 11.82 -16.03 12.82
N PHE A 600 11.23 -16.73 13.79
CA PHE A 600 11.05 -18.17 13.75
C PHE A 600 9.59 -18.54 13.99
N GLU A 601 9.17 -19.58 13.28
CA GLU A 601 7.79 -20.00 13.14
C GLU A 601 7.68 -21.52 13.38
N LYS A 602 6.69 -21.94 14.17
CA LYS A 602 6.35 -23.36 14.33
C LYS A 602 4.83 -23.57 14.22
N PRO A 603 4.37 -24.45 13.31
CA PRO A 603 2.94 -24.69 13.09
C PRO A 603 2.31 -25.39 14.30
N THR A 604 1.02 -25.14 14.53
CA THR A 604 0.24 -25.86 15.54
C THR A 604 -0.37 -27.14 14.98
N GLN A 605 -0.93 -28.00 15.84
CA GLN A 605 -1.71 -29.17 15.41
C GLN A 605 -2.94 -28.80 14.56
N VAL A 606 -3.39 -27.53 14.65
CA VAL A 606 -4.41 -26.95 13.80
C VAL A 606 -3.69 -26.30 12.62
N ASP A 607 -3.42 -27.08 11.56
CA ASP A 607 -2.65 -26.75 10.35
C ASP A 607 -3.15 -25.48 9.59
N ASN A 608 -2.99 -24.30 10.19
CA ASN A 608 -3.64 -23.05 9.77
C ASN A 608 -2.82 -21.84 10.21
N VAL A 609 -2.62 -20.87 9.32
CA VAL A 609 -1.89 -19.60 9.57
C VAL A 609 -2.48 -18.74 10.70
N ARG A 610 -3.70 -19.05 11.16
CA ARG A 610 -4.34 -18.35 12.28
C ARG A 610 -3.81 -18.74 13.65
N GLN A 611 -3.20 -19.93 13.77
CA GLN A 611 -2.69 -20.46 15.03
C GLN A 611 -1.27 -20.98 14.87
N ARG A 612 -0.31 -20.26 15.45
CA ARG A 612 1.12 -20.49 15.21
C ARG A 612 1.98 -19.94 16.34
N HIS A 613 3.09 -20.62 16.56
CA HIS A 613 4.10 -20.30 17.56
C HIS A 613 5.17 -19.42 16.91
N HIS A 614 5.46 -18.27 17.53
CA HIS A 614 6.30 -17.22 16.96
C HIS A 614 7.42 -16.82 17.91
N ALA A 615 8.64 -16.71 17.39
CA ALA A 615 9.75 -16.14 18.13
C ALA A 615 10.49 -15.08 17.32
N ARG A 616 10.81 -13.94 17.94
CA ARG A 616 11.50 -12.81 17.30
C ARG A 616 12.81 -12.54 18.01
N PHE A 617 13.89 -12.42 17.25
CA PHE A 617 15.23 -12.20 17.78
C PHE A 617 15.96 -11.05 17.08
N TRP A 618 16.68 -10.29 17.90
CA TRP A 618 17.54 -9.18 17.49
C TRP A 618 18.99 -9.57 17.75
N LYS A 619 19.83 -9.38 16.74
CA LYS A 619 21.27 -9.50 16.86
C LYS A 619 21.82 -8.24 17.52
N THR A 620 22.59 -8.42 18.57
CA THR A 620 23.16 -7.29 19.31
C THR A 620 24.63 -7.05 18.92
N PRO A 621 25.15 -5.82 19.09
CA PRO A 621 26.58 -5.55 18.88
C PRO A 621 27.47 -6.04 20.04
N TYR A 622 26.92 -6.80 20.98
CA TYR A 622 27.61 -7.27 22.17
C TYR A 622 28.13 -8.70 21.98
N VAL A 623 29.35 -8.93 22.46
CA VAL A 623 30.01 -10.24 22.44
C VAL A 623 30.51 -10.61 23.83
N THR A 624 30.60 -11.89 24.15
CA THR A 624 31.24 -12.34 25.39
C THR A 624 32.77 -12.27 25.30
N ALA A 625 33.44 -12.46 26.43
CA ALA A 625 34.90 -12.62 26.46
C ALA A 625 35.39 -13.82 25.61
N GLN A 626 34.53 -14.82 25.39
CA GLN A 626 34.80 -15.99 24.54
C GLN A 626 34.54 -15.73 23.05
N GLY A 627 33.97 -14.57 22.70
CA GLY A 627 33.64 -14.19 21.33
C GLY A 627 32.26 -14.62 20.86
N ASP A 628 31.39 -15.10 21.76
CA ASP A 628 30.01 -15.46 21.39
C ASP A 628 29.16 -14.21 21.21
N THR A 629 28.37 -14.17 20.15
CA THR A 629 27.42 -13.08 19.85
C THR A 629 26.16 -13.24 20.70
N LEU A 630 25.68 -12.13 21.27
CA LEU A 630 24.40 -12.10 21.99
C LEU A 630 23.22 -11.82 21.06
N TYR A 631 22.18 -12.65 21.19
CA TYR A 631 20.87 -12.47 20.60
C TYR A 631 19.84 -12.29 21.71
N VAL A 632 18.97 -11.29 21.58
CA VAL A 632 17.85 -11.07 22.50
C VAL A 632 16.55 -11.37 21.80
N GLY A 633 15.54 -11.90 22.48
CA GLY A 633 14.29 -12.26 21.82
C GLY A 633 13.07 -12.42 22.69
N THR A 634 11.93 -12.56 22.01
CA THR A 634 10.59 -12.74 22.59
C THR A 634 9.91 -13.92 21.92
N ALA A 635 9.02 -14.59 22.66
CA ALA A 635 8.19 -15.66 22.13
C ALA A 635 6.70 -15.32 22.39
N SER A 636 5.87 -15.50 21.37
CA SER A 636 4.44 -15.14 21.40
C SER A 636 3.61 -16.19 20.64
N PHE A 637 2.44 -16.56 21.16
CA PHE A 637 1.55 -17.49 20.47
C PHE A 637 0.43 -16.73 19.76
N ASP A 638 0.25 -16.89 18.45
CA ASP A 638 -0.90 -16.32 17.75
C ASP A 638 -2.11 -17.24 17.89
N GLN A 639 -3.22 -16.73 18.43
CA GLN A 639 -4.47 -17.50 18.57
C GLN A 639 -5.48 -17.25 17.45
N ASN A 640 -5.39 -16.07 16.79
CA ASN A 640 -6.33 -15.69 15.75
C ASN A 640 -5.79 -14.58 14.82
N LEU A 641 -6.56 -14.23 13.78
CA LEU A 641 -6.34 -13.05 12.94
C LEU A 641 -7.34 -11.94 13.30
N LYS A 642 -6.82 -10.78 13.68
CA LYS A 642 -7.53 -9.50 13.77
C LYS A 642 -7.55 -8.83 12.40
N TRP A 643 -8.68 -8.28 11.98
CA TRP A 643 -8.86 -7.60 10.67
C TRP A 643 -8.51 -8.45 9.43
N GLY A 644 -8.34 -9.77 9.58
CA GLY A 644 -7.97 -10.70 8.51
C GLY A 644 -6.52 -10.63 8.03
N ILE A 645 -5.66 -9.81 8.65
CA ILE A 645 -4.27 -9.57 8.21
C ILE A 645 -3.30 -9.49 9.40
N THR A 646 -3.71 -8.92 10.53
CA THR A 646 -2.86 -8.77 11.73
C THR A 646 -3.15 -9.87 12.73
N HIS A 647 -2.15 -10.41 13.42
CA HIS A 647 -2.36 -11.49 14.38
C HIS A 647 -2.86 -10.98 15.73
N GLN A 648 -3.59 -11.85 16.43
CA GLN A 648 -3.97 -11.67 17.83
C GLN A 648 -3.17 -12.68 18.66
N ILE A 649 -2.32 -12.16 19.54
CA ILE A 649 -1.52 -13.01 20.43
C ILE A 649 -2.35 -13.53 21.61
N SER A 650 -1.93 -14.68 22.13
CA SER A 650 -2.34 -15.22 23.42
C SER A 650 -1.92 -14.25 24.52
N PRO A 651 -2.81 -13.97 25.50
CA PRO A 651 -2.43 -13.15 26.64
C PRO A 651 -1.35 -13.77 27.52
N ASP A 652 -1.22 -15.10 27.52
CA ASP A 652 -0.19 -15.80 28.28
C ASP A 652 1.07 -15.97 27.43
N ILE A 653 2.01 -15.03 27.56
CA ILE A 653 3.31 -15.08 26.87
C ILE A 653 4.32 -15.97 27.62
N ASP A 654 4.10 -16.24 28.90
CA ASP A 654 4.97 -17.11 29.69
C ASP A 654 4.85 -18.56 29.24
N THR A 655 3.62 -19.02 28.97
CA THR A 655 3.37 -20.35 28.42
C THR A 655 4.12 -20.55 27.10
N GLU A 656 4.17 -19.53 26.24
CA GLU A 656 4.90 -19.63 24.97
C GLU A 656 6.43 -19.63 25.18
N ARG A 657 6.94 -18.84 26.12
CA ARG A 657 8.35 -18.89 26.52
C ARG A 657 8.74 -20.27 27.04
N GLU A 658 7.95 -20.86 27.93
CA GLU A 658 8.21 -22.22 28.43
C GLU A 658 8.12 -23.27 27.31
N PHE A 659 7.20 -23.08 26.37
CA PHE A 659 7.05 -23.95 25.21
C PHE A 659 8.30 -23.93 24.31
N LEU A 660 8.76 -22.73 23.91
CA LEU A 660 9.98 -22.59 23.11
C LEU A 660 11.21 -23.16 23.85
N PHE A 661 11.35 -22.90 25.15
CA PHE A 661 12.45 -23.45 25.93
C PHE A 661 12.41 -24.99 25.99
N THR A 662 11.21 -25.58 26.16
CA THR A 662 11.03 -27.03 26.17
C THR A 662 11.41 -27.66 24.82
N ASP A 663 11.06 -27.01 23.71
CA ASP A 663 11.47 -27.44 22.37
C ASP A 663 13.00 -27.41 22.20
N ILE A 664 13.65 -26.35 22.71
CA ILE A 664 15.11 -26.24 22.69
C ILE A 664 15.75 -27.36 23.55
N MET A 665 15.21 -27.65 24.74
CA MET A 665 15.65 -28.77 25.59
C MET A 665 15.51 -30.15 24.95
N GLN A 666 14.54 -30.31 24.06
CA GLN A 666 14.32 -31.56 23.31
C GLN A 666 15.19 -31.63 22.04
N SER A 667 15.87 -30.55 21.67
CA SER A 667 16.82 -30.56 20.56
C SER A 667 18.03 -31.44 20.89
N GLY A 668 18.71 -31.93 19.86
CA GLY A 668 19.98 -32.66 20.02
C GLY A 668 21.18 -31.76 20.34
N VAL A 669 20.97 -30.47 20.58
CA VAL A 669 22.05 -29.48 20.74
C VAL A 669 22.49 -29.38 22.20
N SER A 670 23.79 -29.43 22.45
CA SER A 670 24.38 -29.22 23.77
C SER A 670 24.33 -27.73 24.16
N PHE A 671 23.72 -27.38 25.30
CA PHE A 671 23.70 -26.01 25.81
C PHE A 671 23.67 -25.94 27.35
N GLN A 672 24.03 -24.78 27.89
CA GLN A 672 23.85 -24.41 29.29
C GLN A 672 22.77 -23.35 29.41
N TYR A 673 22.01 -23.33 30.51
CA TYR A 673 21.00 -22.29 30.70
C TYR A 673 20.85 -21.85 32.16
N THR A 674 20.40 -20.61 32.33
CA THR A 674 19.94 -20.05 33.61
C THR A 674 18.60 -19.38 33.39
N LYS A 675 17.70 -19.47 34.37
CA LYS A 675 16.43 -18.73 34.40
C LYS A 675 16.54 -17.61 35.41
N GLU A 676 16.38 -16.37 34.95
CA GLU A 676 16.55 -15.18 35.78
C GLU A 676 15.36 -14.23 35.66
N LYS A 677 15.06 -13.51 36.74
CA LYS A 677 13.99 -12.53 36.76
C LYS A 677 14.46 -11.23 36.11
N THR A 678 13.84 -10.85 35.00
CA THR A 678 14.22 -9.67 34.21
C THR A 678 13.35 -8.47 34.52
N VAL A 679 12.05 -8.67 34.75
CA VAL A 679 11.12 -7.61 35.16
C VAL A 679 10.18 -8.11 36.25
N ASP A 680 9.49 -7.19 36.93
CA ASP A 680 8.41 -7.57 37.85
C ASP A 680 7.21 -8.13 37.05
N PRO A 681 6.33 -8.94 37.66
CA PRO A 681 5.14 -9.42 37.00
C PRO A 681 4.25 -8.25 36.54
N ILE A 682 3.87 -8.26 35.27
CA ILE A 682 3.09 -7.17 34.67
C ILE A 682 1.93 -7.68 33.82
N LEU A 683 0.89 -6.83 33.75
CA LEU A 683 -0.17 -6.88 32.75
C LEU A 683 0.06 -5.72 31.78
N GLY A 684 0.17 -6.02 30.49
CA GLY A 684 0.47 -5.05 29.46
C GLY A 684 -0.42 -5.19 28.22
N THR A 685 -0.14 -4.36 27.22
CA THR A 685 -0.80 -4.41 25.91
C THR A 685 0.22 -4.28 24.80
N ASN A 686 0.09 -5.09 23.75
CA ASN A 686 0.93 -5.03 22.57
C ASN A 686 0.44 -3.97 21.55
N PHE A 687 1.05 -3.93 20.36
CA PHE A 687 0.77 -2.93 19.32
C PHE A 687 -0.65 -3.02 18.75
N THR A 688 -1.19 -4.24 18.67
CA THR A 688 -2.54 -4.50 18.18
C THR A 688 -3.60 -4.25 19.24
N GLY A 689 -3.20 -3.87 20.46
CA GLY A 689 -4.07 -3.64 21.61
C GLY A 689 -4.51 -4.92 22.28
N ASP A 690 -3.81 -6.03 22.05
CA ASP A 690 -4.05 -7.31 22.71
C ASP A 690 -3.35 -7.29 24.08
N GLN A 691 -4.05 -7.78 25.09
CA GLN A 691 -3.53 -7.85 26.45
C GLN A 691 -2.52 -9.00 26.57
N PHE A 692 -1.48 -8.81 27.38
CA PHE A 692 -0.59 -9.89 27.79
C PHE A 692 -0.33 -9.82 29.31
N PHE A 693 0.03 -10.95 29.90
CA PHE A 693 0.57 -11.03 31.25
C PHE A 693 1.85 -11.85 31.26
N THR A 694 2.78 -11.51 32.16
CA THR A 694 4.04 -12.24 32.33
C THR A 694 4.52 -12.20 33.77
N ASP A 695 5.18 -13.27 34.21
CA ASP A 695 5.92 -13.39 35.45
C ASP A 695 7.24 -12.58 35.44
N GLY A 696 7.69 -12.17 34.26
CA GLY A 696 8.89 -11.35 34.03
C GLY A 696 10.20 -12.14 34.01
N ASP A 697 10.15 -13.47 33.96
CA ASP A 697 11.32 -14.32 33.90
C ASP A 697 11.87 -14.45 32.45
N MET A 698 13.17 -14.67 32.35
CA MET A 698 13.92 -14.78 31.10
C MET A 698 14.88 -15.97 31.15
N TYR A 699 15.07 -16.62 30.01
CA TYR A 699 16.09 -17.66 29.85
C TYR A 699 17.36 -17.08 29.24
N ILE A 700 18.50 -17.38 29.84
CA ILE A 700 19.83 -17.15 29.27
C ILE A 700 20.35 -18.51 28.81
N ILE A 701 20.60 -18.68 27.53
CA ILE A 701 21.02 -19.95 26.91
C ILE A 701 22.38 -19.75 26.24
N THR A 702 23.35 -20.58 26.60
CA THR A 702 24.68 -20.60 25.98
C THR A 702 24.87 -21.90 25.20
N ILE A 703 25.00 -21.81 23.88
CA ILE A 703 25.23 -22.99 23.03
C ILE A 703 26.67 -23.46 23.23
N VAL A 704 26.83 -24.72 23.64
CA VAL A 704 28.15 -25.33 23.81
C VAL A 704 28.49 -26.08 22.53
N SER A 705 29.58 -25.71 21.87
CA SER A 705 30.09 -26.53 20.77
C SER A 705 30.73 -27.78 21.34
N ASP A 706 30.35 -28.95 20.82
CA ASP A 706 31.16 -30.16 21.00
C ASP A 706 32.54 -29.90 20.36
N ASN A 707 33.60 -30.03 21.15
CA ASN A 707 34.99 -29.86 20.71
C ASN A 707 35.43 -30.97 19.76
#